data_AF-A0A357VRJ3-F1
#
_entry.id   AF-A0A357VRJ3-F1
#
_cell.length_a   1.000
_cell.length_b   1.000
_cell.length_c   1.000
_cell.angle_alpha   90.00
_cell.angle_beta   90.00
_cell.angle_gamma   90.00
#
_symmetry.space_group_name_H-M   'P 1'
#
loop_
_entity.id
_entity.type
_entity.pdbx_description
1 polymer ?
#
loop_
_entity_poly.entity_id
_entity_poly.type
_entity_poly.pdbx_seq_one_letter_code
_entity_poly.pdbx_strand_id
1 'polypeptide(L)'
;MVHFGLGGVFDNALVDTAMFVLRKNENSLTASEEESLGEYINLTSFNGKDSKKRALFSIWEDSLKRPEGGSRKDSLTASEEKKQEDYLSKYVFRVDKNVFTKVPRVPFIYWVDSDVVRTFENEPLEKFADARQGIATGDNNRFLRYFWEVRREDIKDGKKWVPYSKGGPYNKWYGNLWWVIAFDEENYNLLSKMGNYLPNRKYYFKKGITYTMTTSKGATFRFLPSGFLFDCKGSSLFFSKDEDIFRFLGLLNSSLFSYLESFIAGSVDLEVGDLKKLPVPQGIFEDSLETQALETLSRLNVAIKKQNTEIYPNELHFNEESIEDVSQFYGFIESKNALDTYMLLSEGLIDVLIMELYSLKERNFEEIYKTVGIPTAFFPFSNGKGVKGLPPLRELLKNQYLYEFGLNEAELFKIENFIKEAYNNKIRSLISIMPFDEGVTNYHRREPYDNYVERKAEESFQNPISVYNSMSNQDQILAKLAFVRIDNGIQRYLLSGDTGFIPYGFSIDEENKLLSSIFEENSITADKERSELESIVKKDLRDYIFKDYLKLHEKFYKDRPIVWKLGKRDRGFLVHYHNLNEKTKINILNFLRNRIKETASRQIRKTASSAPKGVQGKTASRQMRNEKESFRDLVKIIEAKNFDVNIDDGVLRNRELF
;
A
#
# COMPACT_ATOMS: atom_id res chain seq x y z
N MET A 1 3.86 -19.54 38.58
CA MET A 1 3.28 -19.83 37.25
C MET A 1 4.25 -19.24 36.23
N VAL A 2 4.83 -20.05 35.35
CA VAL A 2 5.88 -19.63 34.39
C VAL A 2 5.21 -19.29 33.07
N HIS A 3 5.47 -18.10 32.50
CA HIS A 3 4.98 -17.73 31.17
C HIS A 3 6.19 -17.62 30.22
N PHE A 4 6.19 -18.44 29.18
CA PHE A 4 7.14 -18.32 28.07
C PHE A 4 6.48 -17.42 27.02
N GLY A 5 7.14 -16.33 26.62
CA GLY A 5 6.72 -15.53 25.46
C GLY A 5 6.87 -16.37 24.19
N LEU A 6 5.82 -16.43 23.38
CA LEU A 6 5.74 -17.27 22.20
C LEU A 6 6.79 -16.85 21.15
N GLY A 7 7.83 -17.68 20.99
CA GLY A 7 8.62 -17.76 19.78
C GLY A 7 7.84 -18.52 18.71
N GLY A 8 7.85 -18.01 17.48
CA GLY A 8 7.23 -18.70 16.36
C GLY A 8 7.45 -18.01 15.03
N VAL A 9 8.69 -18.01 14.50
CA VAL A 9 8.96 -17.77 13.06
C VAL A 9 10.22 -18.50 12.54
N PHE A 10 11.17 -18.93 13.38
CA PHE A 10 12.44 -19.49 12.90
C PHE A 10 12.71 -20.90 13.43
N ASP A 11 12.72 -21.90 12.54
CA ASP A 11 12.96 -23.32 12.85
C ASP A 11 14.36 -23.61 13.40
N ASN A 12 15.29 -22.63 13.39
CA ASN A 12 16.66 -22.78 13.88
C ASN A 12 17.13 -21.66 14.82
N ALA A 13 16.21 -20.90 15.43
CA ALA A 13 16.59 -19.89 16.44
C ALA A 13 16.31 -20.42 17.86
N LEU A 14 17.36 -20.78 18.59
CA LEU A 14 17.33 -20.90 20.05
C LEU A 14 17.35 -19.49 20.62
N VAL A 15 16.20 -18.99 21.07
CA VAL A 15 16.12 -17.74 21.82
C VAL A 15 16.21 -18.08 23.31
N ASP A 16 17.32 -17.72 23.95
CA ASP A 16 17.45 -17.84 25.41
C ASP A 16 16.47 -16.87 26.10
N THR A 17 15.57 -17.41 26.91
CA THR A 17 14.60 -16.65 27.72
C THR A 17 15.18 -16.40 29.12
N ALA A 18 14.90 -15.24 29.73
CA ALA A 18 15.22 -14.95 31.14
C ALA A 18 14.28 -15.71 32.12
N MET A 19 14.74 -16.00 33.34
CA MET A 19 13.93 -16.63 34.42
C MET A 19 13.92 -15.77 35.69
N PHE A 20 12.80 -15.75 36.39
CA PHE A 20 12.60 -14.96 37.62
C PHE A 20 11.92 -15.81 38.70
N VAL A 21 12.26 -15.62 40.00
CA VAL A 21 11.64 -16.34 41.13
C VAL A 21 11.08 -15.34 42.15
N LEU A 22 9.75 -15.32 42.32
CA LEU A 22 9.09 -14.54 43.38
C LEU A 22 8.77 -15.42 44.60
N ARG A 23 9.30 -15.08 45.79
CA ARG A 23 8.83 -15.64 47.08
C ARG A 23 7.77 -14.72 47.70
N LYS A 24 6.75 -15.31 48.33
CA LYS A 24 5.73 -14.60 49.13
C LYS A 24 5.96 -14.96 50.60
N ASN A 25 6.17 -13.98 51.48
CA ASN A 25 6.05 -14.18 52.93
C ASN A 25 4.72 -13.57 53.40
N GLU A 26 3.94 -14.38 54.14
CA GLU A 26 2.74 -13.93 54.83
C GLU A 26 3.13 -13.54 56.26
N ASN A 27 2.74 -12.32 56.68
CA ASN A 27 2.94 -11.66 57.98
C ASN A 27 4.18 -10.75 58.11
N SER A 28 4.02 -9.43 57.93
CA SER A 28 4.05 -8.47 59.05
C SER A 28 3.65 -7.06 58.55
N LEU A 29 3.06 -6.26 59.43
CA LEU A 29 2.40 -4.98 59.13
C LEU A 29 3.32 -3.75 59.37
N THR A 30 4.63 -3.90 59.26
CA THR A 30 5.60 -2.80 59.46
C THR A 30 6.81 -2.99 58.53
N ALA A 31 6.74 -2.45 57.31
CA ALA A 31 7.74 -2.71 56.27
C ALA A 31 9.05 -1.95 56.51
N SER A 32 10.13 -2.69 56.76
CA SER A 32 11.52 -2.23 56.56
C SER A 32 11.93 -2.44 55.09
N GLU A 33 12.93 -1.69 54.62
CA GLU A 33 13.39 -1.67 53.20
C GLU A 33 13.76 -3.07 52.63
N GLU A 34 14.14 -4.03 53.48
CA GLU A 34 14.48 -5.40 53.08
C GLU A 34 13.28 -6.25 52.63
N GLU A 35 12.05 -5.92 53.03
CA GLU A 35 10.84 -6.70 52.69
C GLU A 35 10.33 -6.44 51.25
N SER A 36 10.99 -5.55 50.49
CA SER A 36 10.59 -5.14 49.13
C SER A 36 11.28 -5.91 47.99
N LEU A 37 12.37 -6.63 48.27
CA LEU A 37 13.28 -7.23 47.27
C LEU A 37 12.88 -8.67 46.86
N GLY A 38 12.86 -8.96 45.56
CA GLY A 38 12.72 -10.31 44.97
C GLY A 38 14.02 -10.82 44.31
N GLU A 39 14.12 -12.10 43.95
CA GLU A 39 15.32 -12.71 43.35
C GLU A 39 15.14 -13.09 41.86
N TYR A 40 16.05 -12.66 40.98
CA TYR A 40 15.96 -12.74 39.52
C TYR A 40 17.21 -13.42 38.95
N ILE A 41 17.07 -14.32 37.96
CA ILE A 41 18.19 -15.16 37.50
C ILE A 41 18.43 -14.96 36.00
N ASN A 42 19.65 -14.55 35.65
CA ASN A 42 20.04 -14.40 34.25
C ASN A 42 20.42 -15.76 33.64
N LEU A 43 19.62 -16.24 32.68
CA LEU A 43 19.80 -17.55 32.06
C LEU A 43 20.66 -17.55 30.79
N THR A 44 20.95 -16.38 30.21
CA THR A 44 21.78 -16.24 29.00
C THR A 44 23.28 -16.32 29.32
N SER A 45 23.66 -16.16 30.59
CA SER A 45 25.05 -16.11 31.04
C SER A 45 25.70 -17.49 31.23
N PHE A 46 25.00 -18.59 30.96
CA PHE A 46 25.52 -19.95 31.10
C PHE A 46 26.05 -20.53 29.77
N ASN A 47 27.36 -20.77 29.68
CA ASN A 47 27.98 -21.37 28.49
C ASN A 47 27.90 -22.91 28.51
N GLY A 48 27.00 -23.50 27.70
CA GLY A 48 26.87 -24.95 27.49
C GLY A 48 25.83 -25.66 28.38
N LYS A 49 25.29 -26.80 27.92
CA LYS A 49 24.14 -27.48 28.57
C LYS A 49 24.42 -28.00 29.99
N ASP A 50 25.63 -28.50 30.27
CA ASP A 50 26.00 -29.09 31.57
C ASP A 50 26.45 -28.08 32.64
N SER A 51 26.83 -26.85 32.24
CA SER A 51 27.17 -25.76 33.16
C SER A 51 25.90 -25.06 33.67
N LYS A 52 24.92 -24.84 32.79
CA LYS A 52 23.58 -24.30 33.11
C LYS A 52 22.86 -25.16 34.15
N LYS A 53 22.88 -26.48 33.99
CA LYS A 53 22.25 -27.43 34.91
C LYS A 53 22.89 -27.44 36.31
N ARG A 54 24.22 -27.37 36.39
CA ARG A 54 24.96 -27.32 37.66
C ARG A 54 24.76 -26.00 38.41
N ALA A 55 24.84 -24.87 37.71
CA ALA A 55 24.66 -23.58 38.33
C ALA A 55 23.24 -23.39 38.88
N LEU A 56 22.20 -23.82 38.13
CA LEU A 56 20.82 -23.82 38.62
C LEU A 56 20.62 -24.72 39.85
N PHE A 57 21.30 -25.87 39.92
CA PHE A 57 21.24 -26.76 41.09
C PHE A 57 21.90 -26.12 42.34
N SER A 58 23.04 -25.44 42.17
CA SER A 58 23.70 -24.70 43.25
C SER A 58 22.90 -23.50 43.75
N ILE A 59 22.21 -22.77 42.86
CA ILE A 59 21.30 -21.68 43.23
C ILE A 59 20.11 -22.24 44.03
N TRP A 60 19.59 -23.40 43.64
CA TRP A 60 18.47 -24.04 44.32
C TRP A 60 18.84 -24.55 45.72
N GLU A 61 20.01 -25.17 45.91
CA GLU A 61 20.48 -25.61 47.23
C GLU A 61 20.74 -24.44 48.19
N ASP A 62 21.34 -23.34 47.72
CA ASP A 62 21.56 -22.15 48.56
C ASP A 62 20.24 -21.55 49.07
N SER A 63 19.20 -21.56 48.21
CA SER A 63 17.86 -21.10 48.56
C SER A 63 17.16 -21.96 49.63
N LEU A 64 17.53 -23.25 49.74
CA LEU A 64 17.01 -24.20 50.74
C LEU A 64 17.75 -24.09 52.09
N LYS A 65 18.93 -23.44 52.15
CA LYS A 65 19.69 -23.19 53.38
C LYS A 65 19.20 -21.99 54.20
N ARG A 66 18.30 -21.16 53.64
CA ARG A 66 17.73 -19.97 54.31
C ARG A 66 16.23 -20.11 54.71
N PRO A 67 15.82 -21.10 55.51
CA PRO A 67 14.68 -20.97 56.41
C PRO A 67 15.16 -20.67 57.83
N GLU A 68 14.40 -19.82 58.53
CA GLU A 68 14.60 -19.44 59.92
C GLU A 68 14.85 -20.68 60.81
N GLY A 69 16.02 -20.72 61.47
CA GLY A 69 16.26 -21.59 62.62
C GLY A 69 16.74 -23.02 62.37
N GLY A 70 17.14 -23.42 61.16
CA GLY A 70 17.64 -24.78 60.88
C GLY A 70 19.16 -24.94 60.95
N SER A 71 19.66 -25.78 61.86
CA SER A 71 21.09 -26.00 62.10
C SER A 71 21.77 -26.91 61.05
N ARG A 72 22.89 -26.40 60.49
CA ARG A 72 24.12 -27.07 60.00
C ARG A 72 24.00 -28.33 59.12
N LYS A 73 24.75 -28.31 58.02
CA LYS A 73 25.97 -29.13 57.87
C LYS A 73 26.78 -28.64 56.67
N ASP A 74 28.10 -28.69 56.86
CA ASP A 74 29.16 -28.19 55.99
C ASP A 74 29.24 -26.66 55.98
N SER A 75 29.74 -26.13 57.09
CA SER A 75 30.33 -24.79 57.16
C SER A 75 31.52 -24.77 56.22
N LEU A 76 31.24 -24.41 54.98
CA LEU A 76 32.21 -23.92 54.01
C LEU A 76 33.15 -22.96 54.75
N THR A 77 34.44 -23.06 54.49
CA THR A 77 35.37 -22.08 55.04
C THR A 77 34.98 -20.69 54.54
N ALA A 78 35.29 -19.62 55.28
CA ALA A 78 34.96 -18.24 54.86
C ALA A 78 35.47 -17.90 53.43
N SER A 79 36.49 -18.62 52.96
CA SER A 79 37.02 -18.57 51.60
C SER A 79 36.10 -19.25 50.56
N GLU A 80 35.50 -20.38 50.91
CA GLU A 80 34.60 -21.15 50.06
C GLU A 80 33.19 -20.55 50.01
N GLU A 81 32.67 -20.02 51.12
CA GLU A 81 31.43 -19.23 51.14
C GLU A 81 31.55 -18.02 50.23
N LYS A 82 32.66 -17.29 50.37
CA LYS A 82 32.93 -16.12 49.53
C LYS A 82 33.10 -16.49 48.05
N LYS A 83 33.74 -17.62 47.72
CA LYS A 83 33.82 -18.11 46.34
C LYS A 83 32.48 -18.52 45.76
N GLN A 84 31.61 -19.13 46.57
CA GLN A 84 30.28 -19.53 46.15
C GLN A 84 29.36 -18.31 45.99
N GLU A 85 29.46 -17.33 46.87
CA GLU A 85 28.73 -16.06 46.79
C GLU A 85 29.20 -15.20 45.61
N ASP A 86 30.52 -15.13 45.34
CA ASP A 86 31.10 -14.53 44.15
C ASP A 86 30.72 -15.27 42.86
N TYR A 87 30.40 -16.56 42.93
CA TYR A 87 29.93 -17.34 41.79
C TYR A 87 28.43 -17.12 41.52
N LEU A 88 27.59 -17.14 42.56
CA LEU A 88 26.14 -16.99 42.45
C LEU A 88 25.71 -15.55 42.12
N SER A 89 26.41 -14.54 42.63
CA SER A 89 26.18 -13.12 42.32
C SER A 89 26.35 -12.75 40.85
N LYS A 90 26.97 -13.63 40.04
CA LYS A 90 27.07 -13.48 38.58
C LYS A 90 25.79 -13.85 37.83
N TYR A 91 24.89 -14.58 38.48
CA TYR A 91 23.71 -15.16 37.85
C TYR A 91 22.41 -14.81 38.58
N VAL A 92 22.44 -14.48 39.87
CA VAL A 92 21.27 -14.20 40.72
C VAL A 92 21.31 -12.76 41.22
N PHE A 93 20.18 -12.05 41.10
CA PHE A 93 20.02 -10.64 41.41
C PHE A 93 18.89 -10.42 42.41
N ARG A 94 19.08 -9.57 43.42
CA ARG A 94 18.01 -9.16 44.36
C ARG A 94 17.52 -7.75 44.03
N VAL A 95 16.24 -7.61 43.64
CA VAL A 95 15.68 -6.35 43.10
C VAL A 95 14.26 -6.10 43.62
N ASP A 96 13.90 -4.86 43.92
CA ASP A 96 12.55 -4.50 44.35
C ASP A 96 11.52 -4.81 43.25
N LYS A 97 10.44 -5.51 43.60
CA LYS A 97 9.35 -5.89 42.67
C LYS A 97 8.65 -4.70 41.99
N ASN A 98 8.63 -3.52 42.60
CA ASN A 98 8.05 -2.30 42.02
C ASN A 98 8.90 -1.74 40.86
N VAL A 99 10.17 -2.14 40.73
CA VAL A 99 11.00 -1.84 39.55
C VAL A 99 10.36 -2.40 38.28
N PHE A 100 9.67 -3.54 38.37
CA PHE A 100 9.00 -4.20 37.25
C PHE A 100 7.60 -3.62 36.98
N THR A 101 7.09 -2.68 37.78
CA THR A 101 5.83 -1.99 37.47
C THR A 101 6.02 -0.73 36.65
N LYS A 102 7.28 -0.27 36.54
CA LYS A 102 7.71 0.82 35.64
C LYS A 102 7.74 0.42 34.17
N VAL A 103 7.10 -0.70 33.88
CA VAL A 103 7.35 -1.46 32.71
C VAL A 103 5.92 -1.92 32.27
N PRO A 104 5.36 -1.63 31.07
CA PRO A 104 3.90 -1.78 30.75
C PRO A 104 3.44 -2.87 29.72
N ARG A 105 2.58 -3.89 29.99
CA ARG A 105 2.72 -5.20 29.25
C ARG A 105 4.14 -5.74 29.43
N VAL A 106 4.58 -5.38 30.61
CA VAL A 106 5.87 -4.99 31.10
C VAL A 106 7.09 -5.24 30.19
N PRO A 107 7.23 -4.61 28.98
CA PRO A 107 8.48 -4.60 28.27
C PRO A 107 9.40 -3.68 29.05
N PHE A 108 10.48 -4.23 29.63
CA PHE A 108 11.59 -3.49 30.22
C PHE A 108 12.19 -2.64 29.11
N ILE A 109 11.54 -1.52 28.77
CA ILE A 109 12.02 -0.55 27.82
C ILE A 109 12.97 0.35 28.61
N TYR A 110 14.14 -0.20 28.94
CA TYR A 110 15.19 0.54 29.64
C TYR A 110 16.07 1.36 28.69
N TRP A 111 15.90 1.17 27.37
CA TRP A 111 16.74 1.80 26.34
C TRP A 111 16.08 3.02 25.66
N VAL A 112 14.78 3.27 25.90
CA VAL A 112 14.06 4.39 25.29
C VAL A 112 14.15 5.62 26.18
N ASP A 113 14.32 6.78 25.56
CA ASP A 113 14.44 8.03 26.28
C ASP A 113 13.20 8.37 27.13
N SER A 114 13.44 8.94 28.32
CA SER A 114 12.38 9.30 29.27
C SER A 114 11.35 10.28 28.71
N ASP A 115 11.73 11.14 27.75
CA ASP A 115 10.81 12.09 27.15
C ASP A 115 9.81 11.38 26.22
N VAL A 116 10.23 10.31 25.52
CA VAL A 116 9.33 9.43 24.77
C VAL A 116 8.40 8.68 25.72
N VAL A 117 8.92 8.12 26.82
CA VAL A 117 8.08 7.41 27.80
C VAL A 117 6.99 8.32 28.36
N ARG A 118 7.31 9.59 28.64
CA ARG A 118 6.33 10.59 29.09
C ARG A 118 5.22 10.86 28.10
N THR A 119 5.40 10.58 26.80
CA THR A 119 4.31 10.73 25.83
C THR A 119 3.11 9.85 26.18
N PHE A 120 3.31 8.69 26.83
CA PHE A 120 2.25 7.80 27.29
C PHE A 120 1.46 8.31 28.50
N GLU A 121 1.86 9.44 29.10
CA GLU A 121 1.06 10.14 30.11
C GLU A 121 -0.09 10.92 29.47
N ASN A 122 -0.04 11.18 28.16
CA ASN A 122 -1.16 11.75 27.42
C ASN A 122 -2.35 10.79 27.34
N GLU A 123 -3.52 11.36 27.10
CA GLU A 123 -4.75 10.60 26.96
C GLU A 123 -4.75 9.69 25.71
N PRO A 124 -5.31 8.47 25.79
CA PRO A 124 -5.30 7.55 24.67
C PRO A 124 -6.29 7.96 23.57
N LEU A 125 -5.97 7.57 22.33
CA LEU A 125 -6.76 7.86 21.12
C LEU A 125 -8.25 7.52 21.25
N GLU A 126 -8.61 6.47 21.98
CA GLU A 126 -10.01 6.06 22.16
C GLU A 126 -10.90 7.12 22.83
N LYS A 127 -10.33 8.10 23.53
CA LYS A 127 -11.09 9.23 24.08
C LYS A 127 -11.51 10.24 23.01
N PHE A 128 -10.84 10.27 21.87
CA PHE A 128 -10.97 11.32 20.86
C PHE A 128 -11.47 10.80 19.51
N ALA A 129 -11.20 9.53 19.20
CA ALA A 129 -11.54 8.92 17.93
C ALA A 129 -12.17 7.53 18.11
N ASP A 130 -13.16 7.25 17.28
CA ASP A 130 -13.76 5.92 17.20
C ASP A 130 -13.02 5.05 16.19
N ALA A 131 -12.00 4.32 16.66
CA ALA A 131 -11.38 3.25 15.88
C ALA A 131 -12.28 2.00 15.89
N ARG A 132 -12.69 1.54 14.69
CA ARG A 132 -13.69 0.47 14.52
C ARG A 132 -13.33 -0.47 13.37
N GLN A 133 -13.63 -1.75 13.55
CA GLN A 133 -13.63 -2.75 12.48
C GLN A 133 -14.92 -2.64 11.66
N GLY A 134 -14.80 -2.84 10.36
CA GLY A 134 -15.93 -2.80 9.44
C GLY A 134 -16.59 -4.16 9.22
N ILE A 135 -17.19 -4.32 8.04
CA ILE A 135 -17.89 -5.53 7.63
C ILE A 135 -16.85 -6.64 7.39
N ALA A 136 -17.17 -7.84 7.85
CA ALA A 136 -16.54 -9.08 7.40
C ALA A 136 -17.64 -9.87 6.71
N THR A 137 -17.48 -10.11 5.41
CA THR A 137 -18.55 -10.67 4.57
C THR A 137 -18.82 -12.15 4.84
N GLY A 138 -17.82 -12.87 5.36
CA GLY A 138 -17.84 -14.34 5.47
C GLY A 138 -17.68 -15.06 4.13
N ASP A 139 -17.86 -14.38 3.00
CA ASP A 139 -17.70 -14.91 1.64
C ASP A 139 -17.32 -13.77 0.67
N ASN A 140 -16.02 -13.49 0.55
CA ASN A 140 -15.55 -12.43 -0.33
C ASN A 140 -15.86 -12.69 -1.81
N ASN A 141 -15.90 -13.95 -2.23
CA ASN A 141 -16.16 -14.30 -3.63
C ASN A 141 -17.60 -14.00 -4.04
N ARG A 142 -18.55 -14.12 -3.10
CA ARG A 142 -19.94 -13.73 -3.31
C ARG A 142 -20.12 -12.22 -3.32
N PHE A 143 -19.58 -11.53 -2.31
CA PHE A 143 -19.97 -10.15 -2.02
C PHE A 143 -19.03 -9.08 -2.54
N LEU A 144 -17.77 -9.38 -2.90
CA LEU A 144 -16.78 -8.36 -3.26
C LEU A 144 -16.34 -8.44 -4.71
N ARG A 145 -16.19 -7.28 -5.33
CA ARG A 145 -15.58 -7.10 -6.66
C ARG A 145 -14.58 -5.95 -6.63
N TYR A 146 -13.60 -5.95 -7.52
CA TYR A 146 -12.98 -4.69 -7.89
C TYR A 146 -13.98 -3.86 -8.70
N PHE A 147 -13.94 -2.54 -8.57
CA PHE A 147 -14.94 -1.67 -9.19
C PHE A 147 -14.96 -1.79 -10.72
N TRP A 148 -13.83 -2.15 -11.36
CA TRP A 148 -13.77 -2.35 -12.81
C TRP A 148 -14.39 -3.67 -13.27
N GLU A 149 -14.66 -4.62 -12.36
CA GLU A 149 -15.36 -5.87 -12.70
C GLU A 149 -16.88 -5.70 -12.78
N VAL A 150 -17.41 -4.53 -12.44
CA VAL A 150 -18.84 -4.23 -12.52
C VAL A 150 -19.05 -3.00 -13.38
N ARG A 151 -20.28 -2.78 -13.85
CA ARG A 151 -20.57 -1.60 -14.65
C ARG A 151 -20.58 -0.36 -13.76
N ARG A 152 -20.01 0.75 -14.24
CA ARG A 152 -19.83 1.97 -13.45
C ARG A 152 -21.18 2.57 -13.00
N GLU A 153 -22.22 2.41 -13.82
CA GLU A 153 -23.59 2.83 -13.52
C GLU A 153 -24.25 2.08 -12.36
N ASP A 154 -23.75 0.88 -12.01
CA ASP A 154 -24.25 0.06 -10.92
C ASP A 154 -23.54 0.35 -9.59
N ILE A 155 -22.53 1.23 -9.60
CA ILE A 155 -21.78 1.69 -8.41
C ILE A 155 -22.34 3.04 -7.96
N LYS A 156 -23.52 3.04 -7.33
CA LYS A 156 -24.20 4.24 -6.82
C LYS A 156 -25.00 3.93 -5.57
N ASP A 157 -25.34 4.97 -4.81
CA ASP A 157 -26.28 4.84 -3.71
C ASP A 157 -27.63 4.28 -4.22
N GLY A 158 -28.21 3.35 -3.46
CA GLY A 158 -29.41 2.60 -3.84
C GLY A 158 -29.24 1.56 -4.97
N LYS A 159 -28.02 1.32 -5.45
CA LYS A 159 -27.70 0.21 -6.37
C LYS A 159 -27.06 -0.96 -5.62
N LYS A 160 -26.82 -2.04 -6.35
CA LYS A 160 -26.22 -3.27 -5.81
C LYS A 160 -24.81 -3.04 -5.29
N TRP A 161 -23.96 -2.31 -6.01
CA TRP A 161 -22.56 -2.18 -5.66
C TRP A 161 -22.26 -0.87 -4.94
N VAL A 162 -21.69 -0.98 -3.74
CA VAL A 162 -21.31 0.17 -2.90
C VAL A 162 -19.79 0.20 -2.74
N PRO A 163 -19.12 1.37 -2.83
CA PRO A 163 -17.69 1.48 -2.57
C PRO A 163 -17.29 0.91 -1.20
N TYR A 164 -16.22 0.13 -1.17
CA TYR A 164 -15.80 -0.63 0.00
C TYR A 164 -14.30 -0.47 0.24
N SER A 165 -13.91 0.14 1.36
CA SER A 165 -12.53 0.30 1.76
C SER A 165 -12.01 -1.01 2.36
N LYS A 166 -11.07 -1.64 1.69
CA LYS A 166 -10.39 -2.85 2.16
C LYS A 166 -8.91 -2.57 2.39
N GLY A 167 -8.31 -3.32 3.32
CA GLY A 167 -6.86 -3.35 3.49
C GLY A 167 -6.16 -3.59 2.14
N GLY A 168 -5.00 -2.97 1.98
CA GLY A 168 -4.24 -3.01 0.74
C GLY A 168 -2.75 -2.86 1.01
N PRO A 169 -1.94 -2.84 -0.05
CA PRO A 169 -0.50 -2.69 0.12
C PRO A 169 -0.14 -1.30 0.68
N TYR A 170 1.10 -1.14 1.14
CA TYR A 170 1.62 0.11 1.72
C TYR A 170 1.28 1.31 0.84
N ASN A 171 0.56 2.28 1.39
CA ASN A 171 0.17 3.49 0.67
C ASN A 171 -0.32 4.56 1.67
N LYS A 172 0.35 5.72 1.71
CA LYS A 172 -0.02 6.87 2.55
C LYS A 172 -0.99 7.83 1.84
N TRP A 173 -1.64 8.65 2.64
CA TRP A 173 -2.51 9.80 2.30
C TRP A 173 -3.83 9.45 1.60
N TYR A 174 -3.80 8.77 0.45
CA TYR A 174 -5.00 8.44 -0.33
C TYR A 174 -4.80 7.21 -1.23
N GLY A 175 -5.85 6.41 -1.43
CA GLY A 175 -5.86 5.29 -2.38
C GLY A 175 -6.22 3.93 -1.75
N ASN A 176 -5.93 2.83 -2.45
CA ASN A 176 -6.40 1.46 -2.11
C ASN A 176 -7.93 1.34 -2.06
N LEU A 177 -8.65 2.19 -2.80
CA LEU A 177 -10.12 2.23 -2.84
C LEU A 177 -10.66 1.42 -4.03
N TRP A 178 -10.15 0.20 -4.22
CA TRP A 178 -10.45 -0.58 -5.43
C TRP A 178 -11.71 -1.42 -5.34
N TRP A 179 -12.22 -1.69 -4.13
CA TRP A 179 -13.27 -2.68 -3.92
C TRP A 179 -14.67 -2.05 -3.88
N VAL A 180 -15.64 -2.84 -4.31
CA VAL A 180 -17.07 -2.61 -4.09
C VAL A 180 -17.68 -3.86 -3.43
N ILE A 181 -18.73 -3.65 -2.64
CA ILE A 181 -19.49 -4.70 -1.94
C ILE A 181 -20.94 -4.72 -2.44
N ALA A 182 -21.48 -5.92 -2.68
CA ALA A 182 -22.90 -6.11 -2.96
C ALA A 182 -23.71 -5.80 -1.69
N PHE A 183 -24.54 -4.76 -1.75
CA PHE A 183 -25.20 -4.17 -0.58
C PHE A 183 -26.63 -3.67 -0.89
N ASP A 184 -27.27 -4.21 -1.91
CA ASP A 184 -28.73 -4.10 -2.09
C ASP A 184 -29.49 -4.84 -0.96
N GLU A 185 -30.81 -4.72 -0.94
CA GLU A 185 -31.66 -5.28 0.11
C GLU A 185 -31.44 -6.80 0.32
N GLU A 186 -31.32 -7.56 -0.77
CA GLU A 186 -31.06 -9.00 -0.70
C GLU A 186 -29.72 -9.29 -0.04
N ASN A 187 -28.63 -8.67 -0.52
CA ASN A 187 -27.29 -8.94 0.01
C ASN A 187 -27.09 -8.36 1.41
N TYR A 188 -27.72 -7.23 1.74
CA TYR A 188 -27.78 -6.69 3.09
C TYR A 188 -28.41 -7.69 4.06
N ASN A 189 -29.57 -8.26 3.70
CA ASN A 189 -30.27 -9.23 4.54
C ASN A 189 -29.43 -10.48 4.79
N LEU A 190 -28.64 -10.91 3.81
CA LEU A 190 -27.70 -12.03 3.96
C LEU A 190 -26.52 -11.66 4.86
N LEU A 191 -25.84 -10.54 4.60
CA LEU A 191 -24.72 -10.06 5.41
C LEU A 191 -25.14 -9.79 6.86
N SER A 192 -26.41 -9.42 7.11
CA SER A 192 -26.94 -9.25 8.47
C SER A 192 -26.99 -10.54 9.29
N LYS A 193 -26.90 -11.70 8.62
CA LYS A 193 -26.96 -13.05 9.21
C LYS A 193 -25.67 -13.85 9.02
N MET A 194 -24.66 -13.28 8.37
CA MET A 194 -23.41 -13.96 8.00
C MET A 194 -22.19 -13.10 8.37
N GLY A 195 -21.00 -13.71 8.30
CA GLY A 195 -19.74 -13.01 8.59
C GLY A 195 -19.72 -12.46 10.01
N ASN A 196 -19.68 -11.14 10.16
CA ASN A 196 -19.76 -10.46 11.46
C ASN A 196 -21.06 -9.67 11.70
N TYR A 197 -22.14 -9.97 10.96
CA TYR A 197 -23.50 -9.45 11.20
C TYR A 197 -23.64 -7.92 11.05
N LEU A 198 -22.84 -7.33 10.13
CA LEU A 198 -22.82 -5.89 9.81
C LEU A 198 -22.63 -5.00 11.05
N PRO A 199 -21.47 -5.04 11.72
CA PRO A 199 -21.24 -4.23 12.92
C PRO A 199 -21.06 -2.75 12.53
N ASN A 200 -21.14 -1.87 13.53
CA ASN A 200 -20.72 -0.47 13.39
C ASN A 200 -21.48 0.32 12.29
N ARG A 201 -22.73 -0.04 12.00
CA ARG A 201 -23.60 0.57 10.97
C ARG A 201 -23.67 2.10 11.04
N LYS A 202 -23.55 2.70 12.23
CA LYS A 202 -23.57 4.16 12.45
C LYS A 202 -22.40 4.93 11.79
N TYR A 203 -21.37 4.23 11.30
CA TYR A 203 -20.25 4.82 10.57
C TYR A 203 -20.27 4.52 9.07
N TYR A 204 -21.23 3.75 8.59
CA TYR A 204 -21.34 3.47 7.16
C TYR A 204 -21.52 4.79 6.39
N PHE A 205 -20.84 4.90 5.26
CA PHE A 205 -20.85 6.07 4.38
C PHE A 205 -20.25 7.35 4.96
N LYS A 206 -19.71 7.31 6.19
CA LYS A 206 -19.00 8.46 6.78
C LYS A 206 -17.57 8.52 6.30
N LYS A 207 -17.06 9.75 6.14
CA LYS A 207 -15.64 9.99 5.95
C LYS A 207 -14.85 9.77 7.23
N GLY A 208 -13.56 9.52 7.10
CA GLY A 208 -12.66 9.26 8.22
C GLY A 208 -11.24 8.93 7.75
N ILE A 209 -10.58 8.04 8.49
CA ILE A 209 -9.26 7.51 8.13
C ILE A 209 -9.37 5.98 8.01
N THR A 210 -8.84 5.40 6.94
CA THR A 210 -8.73 3.94 6.76
C THR A 210 -7.26 3.52 6.75
N TYR A 211 -6.97 2.31 7.24
CA TYR A 211 -5.62 1.78 7.30
C TYR A 211 -5.60 0.28 7.04
N THR A 212 -4.43 -0.25 6.70
CA THR A 212 -4.24 -1.69 6.51
C THR A 212 -3.77 -2.31 7.82
N MET A 213 -4.55 -3.25 8.37
CA MET A 213 -4.25 -3.88 9.65
C MET A 213 -2.99 -4.76 9.63
N THR A 214 -2.75 -5.46 8.51
CA THR A 214 -1.63 -6.40 8.34
C THR A 214 -0.70 -5.92 7.25
N THR A 215 0.55 -5.59 7.59
CA THR A 215 1.54 -5.10 6.61
C THR A 215 2.95 -5.42 7.07
N SER A 216 3.75 -6.04 6.20
CA SER A 216 5.18 -6.29 6.46
C SER A 216 6.04 -5.04 6.33
N LYS A 217 5.44 -3.89 5.98
CA LYS A 217 6.10 -2.64 5.62
C LYS A 217 5.76 -1.49 6.58
N GLY A 218 5.19 -1.77 7.74
CA GLY A 218 4.67 -0.76 8.68
C GLY A 218 3.29 -0.24 8.31
N ALA A 219 2.55 0.28 9.29
CA ALA A 219 1.21 0.81 9.09
C ALA A 219 1.21 2.08 8.24
N THR A 220 0.14 2.24 7.44
CA THR A 220 -0.10 3.44 6.62
C THR A 220 -1.56 3.81 6.67
N PHE A 221 -1.80 5.12 6.75
CA PHE A 221 -3.12 5.69 6.94
C PHE A 221 -3.50 6.55 5.75
N ARG A 222 -4.77 6.45 5.36
CA ARG A 222 -5.32 7.10 4.17
C ARG A 222 -6.64 7.75 4.52
N PHE A 223 -6.93 8.87 3.88
CA PHE A 223 -8.25 9.47 3.93
C PHE A 223 -9.31 8.48 3.39
N LEU A 224 -10.38 8.29 4.15
CA LEU A 224 -11.57 7.54 3.76
C LEU A 224 -12.63 8.56 3.30
N PRO A 225 -13.01 8.59 2.02
CA PRO A 225 -14.09 9.46 1.53
C PRO A 225 -15.45 9.06 2.08
N SER A 226 -16.40 10.00 2.08
CA SER A 226 -17.81 9.68 2.31
C SER A 226 -18.36 8.77 1.19
N GLY A 227 -19.42 8.01 1.50
CA GLY A 227 -20.02 7.08 0.54
C GLY A 227 -19.38 5.69 0.52
N PHE A 228 -18.39 5.44 1.39
CA PHE A 228 -17.74 4.13 1.52
C PHE A 228 -18.28 3.32 2.71
N LEU A 229 -18.39 2.02 2.49
CA LEU A 229 -18.35 1.00 3.54
C LEU A 229 -16.89 0.61 3.78
N PHE A 230 -16.59 -0.06 4.89
CA PHE A 230 -15.22 -0.42 5.27
C PHE A 230 -15.13 -1.85 5.81
N ASP A 231 -13.92 -2.41 5.75
CA ASP A 231 -13.61 -3.82 6.03
C ASP A 231 -13.06 -4.06 7.44
N CYS A 232 -12.91 -5.33 7.83
CA CYS A 232 -12.19 -5.70 9.05
C CYS A 232 -10.67 -5.48 8.96
N LYS A 233 -10.01 -5.88 7.86
CA LYS A 233 -8.57 -5.65 7.60
C LYS A 233 -8.28 -4.27 7.00
N GLY A 234 -9.33 -3.57 6.54
CA GLY A 234 -9.37 -2.14 6.21
C GLY A 234 -10.14 -1.35 7.26
N SER A 235 -9.78 -1.50 8.55
CA SER A 235 -10.46 -0.84 9.66
C SER A 235 -10.35 0.69 9.54
N SER A 236 -11.22 1.42 10.24
CA SER A 236 -11.32 2.86 10.08
C SER A 236 -11.48 3.61 11.40
N LEU A 237 -11.05 4.88 11.40
CA LEU A 237 -11.17 5.83 12.48
C LEU A 237 -12.14 6.93 12.07
N PHE A 238 -13.04 7.27 12.99
CA PHE A 238 -14.05 8.30 12.79
C PHE A 238 -13.94 9.37 13.87
N PHE A 239 -14.10 10.62 13.43
CA PHE A 239 -13.97 11.81 14.26
C PHE A 239 -15.27 12.60 14.24
N SER A 240 -15.44 13.45 15.25
CA SER A 240 -16.61 14.33 15.34
C SER A 240 -16.49 15.55 14.42
N LYS A 241 -15.25 15.99 14.15
CA LYS A 241 -14.95 17.13 13.29
C LYS A 241 -14.03 16.74 12.14
N ASP A 242 -14.13 17.49 11.05
CA ASP A 242 -13.35 17.25 9.83
C ASP A 242 -11.89 17.64 9.98
N GLU A 243 -11.61 18.73 10.71
CA GLU A 243 -10.26 19.19 11.04
C GLU A 243 -9.43 18.07 11.69
N ASP A 244 -10.03 17.35 12.64
CA ASP A 244 -9.38 16.24 13.33
C ASP A 244 -8.98 15.11 12.37
N ILE A 245 -9.76 14.84 11.31
CA ILE A 245 -9.39 13.81 10.32
C ILE A 245 -8.01 14.11 9.73
N PHE A 246 -7.75 15.35 9.36
CA PHE A 246 -6.49 15.72 8.71
C PHE A 246 -5.35 15.88 9.73
N ARG A 247 -5.61 16.44 10.91
CA ARG A 247 -4.60 16.50 11.99
C ARG A 247 -4.12 15.11 12.40
N PHE A 248 -5.04 14.16 12.57
CA PHE A 248 -4.70 12.78 12.88
C PHE A 248 -4.11 12.03 11.69
N LEU A 249 -4.47 12.35 10.45
CA LEU A 249 -3.82 11.77 9.29
C LEU A 249 -2.34 12.15 9.23
N GLY A 250 -1.99 13.39 9.60
CA GLY A 250 -0.61 13.83 9.79
C GLY A 250 0.10 13.06 10.91
N LEU A 251 -0.52 13.00 12.09
CA LEU A 251 0.01 12.24 13.24
C LEU A 251 0.30 10.78 12.87
N LEU A 252 -0.69 10.07 12.31
CA LEU A 252 -0.63 8.64 12.05
C LEU A 252 0.32 8.25 10.91
N ASN A 253 0.67 9.18 10.03
CA ASN A 253 1.67 8.94 8.97
C ASN A 253 3.07 9.48 9.31
N SER A 254 3.27 10.00 10.53
CA SER A 254 4.55 10.52 11.00
C SER A 254 5.55 9.42 11.39
N SER A 255 6.82 9.78 11.41
CA SER A 255 7.89 8.92 11.94
C SER A 255 7.70 8.62 13.42
N LEU A 256 7.21 9.59 14.20
CA LEU A 256 6.91 9.37 15.63
C LEU A 256 5.84 8.30 15.80
N PHE A 257 4.76 8.32 15.02
CA PHE A 257 3.77 7.24 15.06
C PHE A 257 4.40 5.89 14.73
N SER A 258 5.21 5.80 13.68
CA SER A 258 5.87 4.54 13.28
C SER A 258 6.77 3.99 14.39
N TYR A 259 7.38 4.88 15.17
CA TYR A 259 8.18 4.51 16.33
C TYR A 259 7.30 4.05 17.50
N LEU A 260 6.23 4.80 17.81
CA LEU A 260 5.28 4.46 18.87
C LEU A 260 4.48 3.18 18.58
N GLU A 261 4.22 2.88 17.31
CA GLU A 261 3.56 1.65 16.84
C GLU A 261 4.25 0.42 17.43
N SER A 262 5.59 0.41 17.47
CA SER A 262 6.39 -0.71 17.98
C SER A 262 6.16 -1.01 19.47
N PHE A 263 5.64 -0.04 20.23
CA PHE A 263 5.33 -0.20 21.66
C PHE A 263 3.86 -0.54 21.91
N ILE A 264 2.94 -0.07 21.07
CA ILE A 264 1.50 -0.31 21.25
C ILE A 264 1.01 -1.58 20.54
N ALA A 265 1.61 -1.92 19.39
CA ALA A 265 1.28 -3.11 18.62
C ALA A 265 1.99 -4.33 19.20
N GLY A 266 1.21 -5.36 19.53
CA GLY A 266 1.75 -6.57 20.15
C GLY A 266 2.29 -7.61 19.17
N SER A 267 2.19 -7.36 17.87
CA SER A 267 2.48 -8.30 16.79
C SER A 267 2.73 -7.55 15.47
N VAL A 268 2.84 -8.28 14.36
CA VAL A 268 2.91 -7.69 13.00
C VAL A 268 1.59 -7.02 12.57
N ASP A 269 0.47 -7.41 13.18
CA ASP A 269 -0.84 -6.80 12.92
C ASP A 269 -1.05 -5.61 13.87
N LEU A 270 -1.39 -4.44 13.32
CA LEU A 270 -1.87 -3.28 14.07
C LEU A 270 -3.39 -3.39 14.24
N GLU A 271 -3.84 -4.06 15.30
CA GLU A 271 -5.26 -4.23 15.56
C GLU A 271 -5.93 -2.91 15.99
N VAL A 272 -7.25 -2.82 15.81
CA VAL A 272 -8.05 -1.67 16.28
C VAL A 272 -7.85 -1.43 17.79
N GLY A 273 -7.71 -2.50 18.58
CA GLY A 273 -7.46 -2.39 20.01
C GLY A 273 -6.08 -1.84 20.37
N ASP A 274 -5.08 -2.02 19.51
CA ASP A 274 -3.74 -1.47 19.72
C ASP A 274 -3.69 0.00 19.36
N LEU A 275 -4.28 0.37 18.22
CA LEU A 275 -4.34 1.76 17.78
C LEU A 275 -5.05 2.68 18.78
N LYS A 276 -6.07 2.17 19.48
CA LYS A 276 -6.77 2.88 20.56
C LYS A 276 -5.88 3.34 21.71
N LYS A 277 -4.74 2.69 21.91
CA LYS A 277 -3.78 2.98 23.00
C LYS A 277 -2.76 4.06 22.61
N LEU A 278 -2.77 4.53 21.36
CA LEU A 278 -1.87 5.60 20.91
C LEU A 278 -2.06 6.84 21.82
N PRO A 279 -1.01 7.34 22.48
CA PRO A 279 -1.11 8.57 23.27
C PRO A 279 -1.32 9.77 22.34
N VAL A 280 -2.22 10.68 22.72
CA VAL A 280 -2.59 11.86 21.90
C VAL A 280 -2.31 13.16 22.66
N PRO A 281 -1.46 14.05 22.12
CA PRO A 281 -1.11 15.29 22.80
C PRO A 281 -2.32 16.24 22.76
N GLN A 282 -2.69 16.80 23.91
CA GLN A 282 -3.88 17.66 24.01
C GLN A 282 -3.81 18.88 23.06
N GLY A 283 -2.59 19.39 22.81
CA GLY A 283 -2.33 20.50 21.91
C GLY A 283 -2.81 20.27 20.47
N ILE A 284 -2.99 19.01 20.02
CA ILE A 284 -3.48 18.73 18.65
C ILE A 284 -4.91 19.26 18.41
N PHE A 285 -5.69 19.45 19.47
CA PHE A 285 -7.06 19.96 19.39
C PHE A 285 -7.14 21.49 19.52
N GLU A 286 -6.04 22.15 19.88
CA GLU A 286 -5.98 23.60 19.98
C GLU A 286 -6.02 24.23 18.58
N ASP A 287 -6.52 25.46 18.50
CA ASP A 287 -6.52 26.25 17.26
C ASP A 287 -5.27 27.14 17.24
N SER A 288 -4.12 26.53 17.02
CA SER A 288 -2.81 27.20 16.97
C SER A 288 -2.29 27.27 15.54
N LEU A 289 -1.25 28.07 15.30
CA LEU A 289 -0.61 28.14 13.98
C LEU A 289 -0.04 26.77 13.56
N GLU A 290 0.49 26.01 14.52
CA GLU A 290 1.07 24.69 14.33
C GLU A 290 0.01 23.65 13.95
N THR A 291 -1.14 23.64 14.63
CA THR A 291 -2.23 22.69 14.31
C THR A 291 -2.93 23.03 13.01
N GLN A 292 -3.10 24.32 12.69
CA GLN A 292 -3.59 24.77 11.38
C GLN A 292 -2.62 24.40 10.26
N ALA A 293 -1.31 24.55 10.49
CA ALA A 293 -0.28 24.12 9.52
C ALA A 293 -0.31 22.60 9.32
N LEU A 294 -0.37 21.81 10.40
CA LEU A 294 -0.47 20.35 10.35
C LEU A 294 -1.69 19.89 9.54
N GLU A 295 -2.85 20.50 9.80
CA GLU A 295 -4.08 20.23 9.07
C GLU A 295 -3.92 20.55 7.57
N THR A 296 -3.42 21.74 7.25
CA THR A 296 -3.29 22.22 5.86
C THR A 296 -2.29 21.36 5.07
N LEU A 297 -1.15 21.01 5.66
CA LEU A 297 -0.14 20.12 5.07
C LEU A 297 -0.71 18.71 4.82
N SER A 298 -1.51 18.19 5.75
CA SER A 298 -2.17 16.89 5.58
C SER A 298 -3.22 16.91 4.48
N ARG A 299 -4.03 17.97 4.37
CA ARG A 299 -4.96 18.20 3.25
C ARG A 299 -4.22 18.25 1.91
N LEU A 300 -3.10 18.98 1.86
CA LEU A 300 -2.24 19.06 0.69
C LEU A 300 -1.73 17.68 0.25
N ASN A 301 -1.23 16.86 1.18
CA ASN A 301 -0.72 15.52 0.84
C ASN A 301 -1.83 14.61 0.27
N VAL A 302 -3.04 14.68 0.81
CA VAL A 302 -4.20 13.95 0.27
C VAL A 302 -4.55 14.44 -1.15
N ALA A 303 -4.59 15.76 -1.35
CA ALA A 303 -4.88 16.36 -2.65
C ALA A 303 -3.85 15.97 -3.72
N ILE A 304 -2.56 16.08 -3.39
CA ILE A 304 -1.44 15.67 -4.26
C ILE A 304 -1.58 14.20 -4.64
N LYS A 305 -1.77 13.32 -3.65
CA LYS A 305 -1.82 11.88 -3.88
C LYS A 305 -3.01 11.50 -4.76
N LYS A 306 -4.18 12.12 -4.54
CA LYS A 306 -5.37 11.89 -5.36
C LYS A 306 -5.16 12.36 -6.80
N GLN A 307 -4.61 13.56 -7.01
CA GLN A 307 -4.31 14.09 -8.35
C GLN A 307 -3.28 13.22 -9.09
N ASN A 308 -2.16 12.90 -8.46
CA ASN A 308 -1.08 12.13 -9.09
C ASN A 308 -1.49 10.71 -9.51
N THR A 309 -2.61 10.20 -8.98
CA THR A 309 -3.17 8.88 -9.29
C THR A 309 -4.39 8.93 -10.20
N GLU A 310 -4.91 10.10 -10.54
CA GLU A 310 -6.13 10.26 -11.36
C GLU A 310 -5.97 9.74 -12.79
N ILE A 311 -4.74 9.53 -13.25
CA ILE A 311 -4.45 9.02 -14.59
C ILE A 311 -4.64 7.51 -14.74
N TYR A 312 -4.85 6.77 -13.65
CA TYR A 312 -4.89 5.32 -13.67
C TYR A 312 -6.33 4.79 -13.74
N PRO A 313 -6.73 4.05 -14.80
CA PRO A 313 -8.08 3.49 -14.95
C PRO A 313 -8.52 2.53 -13.85
N ASN A 314 -7.57 1.98 -13.09
CA ASN A 314 -7.83 1.13 -11.94
C ASN A 314 -7.96 1.92 -10.63
N GLU A 315 -8.09 3.25 -10.68
CA GLU A 315 -8.48 4.12 -9.57
C GLU A 315 -9.90 4.68 -9.78
N LEU A 316 -10.71 4.73 -8.72
CA LEU A 316 -12.14 5.14 -8.83
C LEU A 316 -12.33 6.56 -9.36
N HIS A 317 -11.38 7.44 -9.08
CA HIS A 317 -11.34 8.84 -9.51
C HIS A 317 -10.58 9.04 -10.83
N PHE A 318 -10.42 7.99 -11.63
CA PHE A 318 -9.80 8.07 -12.95
C PHE A 318 -10.41 9.20 -13.79
N ASN A 319 -9.54 10.09 -14.28
CA ASN A 319 -9.83 11.20 -15.16
C ASN A 319 -9.09 11.00 -16.49
N GLU A 320 -9.85 10.58 -17.48
CA GLU A 320 -9.39 10.22 -18.81
C GLU A 320 -8.75 11.38 -19.59
N GLU A 321 -9.24 12.60 -19.41
CA GLU A 321 -8.73 13.81 -20.08
C GLU A 321 -7.26 14.09 -19.76
N SER A 322 -6.74 13.53 -18.67
CA SER A 322 -5.37 13.77 -18.20
C SER A 322 -4.30 12.98 -18.97
N ILE A 323 -4.70 12.07 -19.84
CA ILE A 323 -3.79 11.17 -20.58
C ILE A 323 -4.20 11.00 -22.04
N GLU A 324 -5.08 11.87 -22.56
CA GLU A 324 -5.66 11.71 -23.90
C GLU A 324 -4.60 11.90 -25.00
N ASP A 325 -3.62 12.78 -24.79
CA ASP A 325 -2.56 13.08 -25.75
C ASP A 325 -1.16 12.80 -25.16
N VAL A 326 -0.33 12.09 -25.93
CA VAL A 326 1.08 11.79 -25.61
C VAL A 326 1.90 13.07 -25.40
N SER A 327 1.52 14.18 -26.06
CA SER A 327 2.17 15.48 -25.87
C SER A 327 2.10 15.99 -24.42
N GLN A 328 1.10 15.53 -23.65
CA GLN A 328 0.91 15.90 -22.24
C GLN A 328 1.79 15.09 -21.28
N PHE A 329 2.36 13.96 -21.71
CA PHE A 329 3.07 13.03 -20.82
C PHE A 329 4.23 13.70 -20.08
N TYR A 330 5.04 14.49 -20.79
CA TYR A 330 6.19 15.16 -20.19
C TYR A 330 5.77 16.21 -19.16
N GLY A 331 4.78 17.04 -19.49
CA GLY A 331 4.24 18.04 -18.57
C GLY A 331 3.56 17.41 -17.34
N PHE A 332 2.87 16.28 -17.53
CA PHE A 332 2.33 15.50 -16.42
C PHE A 332 3.46 14.95 -15.53
N ILE A 333 4.51 14.34 -16.10
CA ILE A 333 5.63 13.80 -15.32
C ILE A 333 6.31 14.92 -14.53
N GLU A 334 6.56 16.07 -15.14
CA GLU A 334 7.14 17.23 -14.46
C GLU A 334 6.25 17.69 -13.30
N SER A 335 4.94 17.87 -13.55
CA SER A 335 3.97 18.29 -12.53
C SER A 335 3.84 17.28 -11.39
N LYS A 336 3.70 15.99 -11.72
CA LYS A 336 3.64 14.89 -10.75
C LYS A 336 4.86 14.89 -9.84
N ASN A 337 6.04 15.03 -10.43
CA ASN A 337 7.31 15.03 -9.71
C ASN A 337 7.48 16.26 -8.82
N ALA A 338 7.03 17.43 -9.27
CA ALA A 338 7.01 18.64 -8.45
C ALA A 338 6.07 18.43 -7.24
N LEU A 339 4.88 17.90 -7.46
CA LEU A 339 3.92 17.59 -6.40
C LEU A 339 4.43 16.49 -5.44
N ASP A 340 5.03 15.42 -5.94
CA ASP A 340 5.68 14.40 -5.10
C ASP A 340 6.81 15.02 -4.25
N THR A 341 7.55 15.98 -4.80
CA THR A 341 8.55 16.74 -4.04
C THR A 341 7.90 17.55 -2.92
N TYR A 342 6.83 18.30 -3.22
CA TYR A 342 6.07 19.03 -2.19
C TYR A 342 5.51 18.11 -1.10
N MET A 343 5.00 16.93 -1.47
CA MET A 343 4.48 15.94 -0.52
C MET A 343 5.58 15.47 0.44
N LEU A 344 6.79 15.15 -0.06
CA LEU A 344 7.92 14.74 0.79
C LEU A 344 8.36 15.87 1.74
N LEU A 345 8.43 17.12 1.26
CA LEU A 345 8.76 18.27 2.10
C LEU A 345 7.70 18.50 3.19
N SER A 346 6.43 18.35 2.82
CA SER A 346 5.29 18.43 3.74
C SER A 346 5.36 17.33 4.80
N GLU A 347 5.68 16.09 4.44
CA GLU A 347 5.88 14.98 5.38
C GLU A 347 6.98 15.28 6.42
N GLY A 348 8.12 15.85 5.98
CA GLY A 348 9.18 16.28 6.89
C GLY A 348 8.72 17.37 7.87
N LEU A 349 7.89 18.31 7.42
CA LEU A 349 7.33 19.33 8.31
C LEU A 349 6.29 18.79 9.27
N ILE A 350 5.44 17.87 8.81
CA ILE A 350 4.49 17.17 9.66
C ILE A 350 5.26 16.47 10.78
N ASP A 351 6.36 15.78 10.48
CA ASP A 351 7.18 15.14 11.50
C ASP A 351 7.69 16.14 12.55
N VAL A 352 8.18 17.31 12.13
CA VAL A 352 8.61 18.36 13.04
C VAL A 352 7.47 18.86 13.93
N LEU A 353 6.32 19.19 13.33
CA LEU A 353 5.15 19.71 14.05
C LEU A 353 4.62 18.69 15.06
N ILE A 354 4.55 17.41 14.67
CA ILE A 354 4.12 16.34 15.55
C ILE A 354 5.08 16.20 16.72
N MET A 355 6.39 16.15 16.49
CA MET A 355 7.35 16.02 17.60
C MET A 355 7.28 17.21 18.57
N GLU A 356 7.00 18.42 18.09
CA GLU A 356 6.76 19.59 18.95
C GLU A 356 5.47 19.48 19.76
N LEU A 357 4.38 19.01 19.17
CA LEU A 357 3.12 18.78 19.89
C LEU A 357 3.30 17.78 21.05
N TYR A 358 4.20 16.81 20.91
CA TYR A 358 4.60 15.90 21.99
C TYR A 358 5.69 16.46 22.92
N SER A 359 6.15 17.69 22.71
CA SER A 359 7.22 18.33 23.48
C SER A 359 8.54 17.54 23.48
N LEU A 360 8.86 16.87 22.37
CA LEU A 360 10.11 16.11 22.22
C LEU A 360 11.29 17.02 21.90
N LYS A 361 12.48 16.65 22.40
CA LYS A 361 13.73 17.39 22.20
C LYS A 361 14.49 16.84 21.00
N GLU A 362 15.43 17.63 20.46
CA GLU A 362 16.25 17.26 19.31
C GLU A 362 16.91 15.87 19.42
N ARG A 363 17.43 15.49 20.60
CA ARG A 363 18.00 14.15 20.84
C ARG A 363 17.03 12.99 20.58
N ASN A 364 15.73 13.23 20.77
CA ASN A 364 14.70 12.22 20.51
C ASN A 364 14.50 12.01 19.00
N PHE A 365 14.71 13.04 18.18
CA PHE A 365 14.63 12.94 16.72
C PHE A 365 15.68 11.97 16.21
N GLU A 366 16.92 12.09 16.70
CA GLU A 366 18.03 11.19 16.32
C GLU A 366 17.68 9.72 16.66
N GLU A 367 17.20 9.44 17.86
CA GLU A 367 16.80 8.09 18.29
C GLU A 367 15.67 7.52 17.41
N ILE A 368 14.62 8.32 17.19
CA ILE A 368 13.46 7.93 16.38
C ILE A 368 13.93 7.60 14.97
N TYR A 369 14.66 8.50 14.31
CA TYR A 369 15.07 8.31 12.92
C TYR A 369 16.13 7.23 12.72
N LYS A 370 16.98 6.95 13.73
CA LYS A 370 17.83 5.74 13.71
C LYS A 370 17.00 4.45 13.66
N THR A 371 15.80 4.46 14.24
CA THR A 371 14.93 3.29 14.33
C THR A 371 14.01 3.16 13.12
N VAL A 372 13.35 4.26 12.72
CA VAL A 372 12.31 4.24 11.66
C VAL A 372 12.77 4.82 10.33
N GLY A 373 14.03 5.27 10.25
CA GLY A 373 14.63 5.89 9.08
C GLY A 373 14.43 7.41 9.04
N ILE A 374 15.36 8.09 8.38
CA ILE A 374 15.33 9.55 8.20
C ILE A 374 14.44 9.90 7.00
N PRO A 375 13.42 10.77 7.16
CA PRO A 375 12.66 11.30 6.03
C PRO A 375 13.57 11.99 5.00
N THR A 376 13.31 11.72 3.71
CA THR A 376 14.12 12.27 2.60
C THR A 376 14.16 13.79 2.58
N ALA A 377 13.10 14.43 3.11
CA ALA A 377 13.02 15.86 3.37
C ALA A 377 14.23 16.41 4.15
N PHE A 378 14.85 15.62 5.02
CA PHE A 378 16.02 16.00 5.82
C PHE A 378 17.36 15.68 5.16
N PHE A 379 17.38 15.09 3.96
CA PHE A 379 18.64 14.87 3.27
C PHE A 379 19.32 16.18 2.84
N PRO A 380 20.66 16.21 2.75
CA PRO A 380 21.40 17.42 2.40
C PRO A 380 21.11 17.88 0.96
N PHE A 381 21.22 19.19 0.73
CA PHE A 381 21.13 19.78 -0.59
C PHE A 381 22.47 19.69 -1.34
N SER A 382 22.47 19.20 -2.58
CA SER A 382 23.70 18.93 -3.34
C SER A 382 24.56 20.18 -3.62
N ASN A 383 23.94 21.37 -3.66
CA ASN A 383 24.61 22.64 -3.99
C ASN A 383 24.29 23.79 -3.02
N GLY A 384 23.71 23.51 -1.84
CA GLY A 384 23.36 24.53 -0.85
C GLY A 384 22.29 25.55 -1.28
N LYS A 385 21.59 25.33 -2.41
CA LYS A 385 20.59 26.27 -2.97
C LYS A 385 19.24 26.28 -2.24
N GLY A 386 19.07 25.51 -1.17
CA GLY A 386 17.86 25.45 -0.35
C GLY A 386 16.60 25.13 -1.14
N VAL A 387 15.44 25.64 -0.69
CA VAL A 387 14.10 25.40 -1.28
C VAL A 387 13.85 26.31 -2.49
N LYS A 388 14.61 26.14 -3.57
CA LYS A 388 14.43 26.86 -4.83
C LYS A 388 14.25 25.89 -6.00
N GLY A 389 13.47 26.30 -7.00
CA GLY A 389 13.32 25.59 -8.28
C GLY A 389 12.02 24.81 -8.47
N LEU A 390 11.14 24.78 -7.46
CA LEU A 390 9.79 24.21 -7.62
C LEU A 390 8.83 25.24 -8.24
N PRO A 391 7.98 24.82 -9.21
CA PRO A 391 6.85 25.63 -9.67
C PRO A 391 5.85 25.89 -8.55
N PRO A 392 5.14 27.03 -8.54
CA PRO A 392 4.13 27.33 -7.53
C PRO A 392 3.03 26.25 -7.45
N LEU A 393 2.59 25.88 -6.25
CA LEU A 393 1.54 24.89 -6.01
C LEU A 393 0.24 25.22 -6.76
N ARG A 394 -0.07 26.51 -6.93
CA ARG A 394 -1.25 26.99 -7.66
C ARG A 394 -1.22 26.63 -9.15
N GLU A 395 -0.03 26.56 -9.75
CA GLU A 395 0.13 26.17 -11.16
C GLU A 395 0.06 24.64 -11.34
N LEU A 396 0.31 23.89 -10.26
CA LEU A 396 0.40 22.43 -10.29
C LEU A 396 -0.91 21.74 -9.90
N LEU A 397 -1.62 22.23 -8.88
CA LEU A 397 -2.84 21.59 -8.36
C LEU A 397 -4.09 22.02 -9.11
N LYS A 398 -4.87 21.04 -9.57
CA LYS A 398 -6.16 21.27 -10.23
C LYS A 398 -7.18 21.82 -9.23
N ASN A 399 -7.95 22.82 -9.68
CA ASN A 399 -8.99 23.47 -8.89
C ASN A 399 -9.95 22.49 -8.20
N GLN A 400 -10.33 21.40 -8.87
CA GLN A 400 -11.25 20.41 -8.30
C GLN A 400 -10.75 19.82 -6.97
N TYR A 401 -9.45 19.54 -6.84
CA TYR A 401 -8.87 18.95 -5.63
C TYR A 401 -8.64 20.02 -4.55
N LEU A 402 -8.37 21.26 -4.97
CA LEU A 402 -8.33 22.38 -4.03
C LEU A 402 -9.69 22.57 -3.36
N TYR A 403 -10.77 22.63 -4.14
CA TYR A 403 -12.12 22.75 -3.59
C TYR A 403 -12.54 21.56 -2.75
N GLU A 404 -12.24 20.33 -3.18
CA GLU A 404 -12.59 19.11 -2.45
C GLU A 404 -11.97 19.06 -1.05
N PHE A 405 -10.70 19.47 -0.93
CA PHE A 405 -9.97 19.41 0.34
C PHE A 405 -9.95 20.73 1.11
N GLY A 406 -10.71 21.73 0.65
CA GLY A 406 -10.83 23.03 1.31
C GLY A 406 -9.52 23.83 1.28
N LEU A 407 -8.75 23.71 0.20
CA LEU A 407 -7.54 24.47 -0.05
C LEU A 407 -7.82 25.65 -0.99
N ASN A 408 -7.22 26.80 -0.71
CA ASN A 408 -7.30 28.00 -1.54
C ASN A 408 -5.91 28.60 -1.83
N GLU A 409 -5.84 29.58 -2.74
CA GLU A 409 -4.58 30.21 -3.14
C GLU A 409 -3.78 30.80 -1.97
N ALA A 410 -4.46 31.40 -0.99
CA ALA A 410 -3.81 31.97 0.18
C ALA A 410 -3.19 30.89 1.08
N GLU A 411 -3.86 29.73 1.22
CA GLU A 411 -3.32 28.58 1.95
C GLU A 411 -2.13 27.96 1.22
N LEU A 412 -2.18 27.81 -0.10
CA LEU A 412 -1.03 27.31 -0.88
C LEU A 412 0.18 28.23 -0.69
N PHE A 413 -0.01 29.55 -0.79
CA PHE A 413 1.07 30.51 -0.58
C PHE A 413 1.64 30.45 0.86
N LYS A 414 0.76 30.30 1.86
CA LYS A 414 1.18 30.09 3.26
C LYS A 414 2.02 28.82 3.41
N ILE A 415 1.60 27.70 2.81
CA ILE A 415 2.36 26.44 2.84
C ILE A 415 3.74 26.63 2.23
N GLU A 416 3.84 27.25 1.05
CA GLU A 416 5.12 27.46 0.38
C GLU A 416 6.08 28.32 1.20
N ASN A 417 5.57 29.38 1.85
CA ASN A 417 6.37 30.21 2.74
C ASN A 417 6.76 29.44 4.00
N PHE A 418 5.84 28.68 4.59
CA PHE A 418 6.13 27.86 5.76
C PHE A 418 7.22 26.82 5.47
N ILE A 419 7.16 26.16 4.31
CA ILE A 419 8.24 25.26 3.85
C ILE A 419 9.56 26.02 3.74
N LYS A 420 9.59 27.16 3.05
CA LYS A 420 10.83 27.95 2.89
C LYS A 420 11.42 28.39 4.24
N GLU A 421 10.60 28.89 5.15
CA GLU A 421 11.03 29.36 6.47
C GLU A 421 11.54 28.21 7.35
N ALA A 422 10.78 27.11 7.42
CA ALA A 422 11.16 25.95 8.20
C ALA A 422 12.49 25.34 7.72
N TYR A 423 12.73 25.30 6.40
CA TYR A 423 14.00 24.85 5.84
C TYR A 423 15.18 25.77 6.13
N ASN A 424 14.96 27.09 6.16
CA ASN A 424 16.03 28.04 6.45
C ASN A 424 16.43 28.06 7.93
N ASN A 425 15.51 27.71 8.83
CA ASN A 425 15.70 27.79 10.28
C ASN A 425 15.82 26.41 10.93
N LYS A 426 14.67 25.73 11.07
CA LYS A 426 14.46 24.60 11.98
C LYS A 426 14.93 23.26 11.42
N ILE A 427 14.65 23.00 10.15
CA ILE A 427 15.14 21.79 9.49
C ILE A 427 16.65 21.84 9.35
N ARG A 428 17.23 23.02 9.08
CA ARG A 428 18.69 23.15 8.94
C ARG A 428 19.44 22.80 10.23
N SER A 429 18.92 23.16 11.41
CA SER A 429 19.53 22.75 12.68
C SER A 429 19.41 21.25 12.88
N LEU A 430 18.23 20.67 12.62
CA LEU A 430 18.01 19.22 12.71
C LEU A 430 18.94 18.43 11.78
N ILE A 431 19.11 18.86 10.53
CA ILE A 431 20.05 18.22 9.57
C ILE A 431 21.47 18.15 10.13
N SER A 432 21.91 19.16 10.88
CA SER A 432 23.28 19.20 11.42
C SER A 432 23.57 18.14 12.50
N ILE A 433 22.53 17.57 13.09
CA ILE A 433 22.62 16.55 14.14
C ILE A 433 22.17 15.16 13.65
N MET A 434 21.74 15.03 12.39
CA MET A 434 21.31 13.74 11.86
C MET A 434 22.49 12.82 11.55
N PRO A 435 22.44 11.54 11.98
CA PRO A 435 23.45 10.54 11.66
C PRO A 435 23.17 9.98 10.25
N PHE A 436 23.74 10.62 9.23
CA PHE A 436 23.70 10.10 7.85
C PHE A 436 24.71 8.94 7.66
N ASP A 437 24.57 7.87 8.45
CA ASP A 437 25.40 6.67 8.35
C ASP A 437 24.77 5.66 7.36
N GLU A 438 25.61 4.84 6.71
CA GLU A 438 25.14 3.76 5.81
C GLU A 438 24.24 2.76 6.56
N GLY A 439 23.00 2.59 6.10
CA GLY A 439 22.03 1.63 6.66
C GLY A 439 20.86 2.23 7.44
N VAL A 440 20.82 3.56 7.60
CA VAL A 440 19.73 4.28 8.31
C VAL A 440 18.54 4.62 7.38
N THR A 441 18.60 4.27 6.10
CA THR A 441 17.47 4.49 5.16
C THR A 441 16.63 3.23 5.01
N ASN A 442 15.32 3.36 5.21
CA ASN A 442 14.38 2.23 5.33
C ASN A 442 13.92 1.67 3.97
N TYR A 443 14.81 1.73 2.97
CA TYR A 443 14.39 1.80 1.57
C TYR A 443 14.08 0.44 0.93
N HIS A 444 14.72 -0.64 1.37
CA HIS A 444 14.55 -1.90 0.66
C HIS A 444 13.22 -2.55 1.03
N ARG A 445 12.18 -2.21 0.23
CA ARG A 445 10.92 -2.95 -0.03
C ARG A 445 9.65 -2.17 0.33
N ARG A 446 9.48 -0.89 0.03
CA ARG A 446 8.15 -0.21 0.07
C ARG A 446 7.99 0.52 -1.26
N GLU A 447 7.20 0.02 -2.22
CA GLU A 447 5.85 0.53 -2.45
C GLU A 447 5.14 -0.14 -3.66
N PRO A 448 3.81 0.02 -3.77
CA PRO A 448 2.99 -0.08 -4.99
C PRO A 448 2.78 1.27 -5.71
N TYR A 449 2.87 2.41 -5.03
CA TYR A 449 2.92 3.73 -5.67
C TYR A 449 4.38 4.04 -6.05
N ASP A 450 4.59 4.77 -7.14
CA ASP A 450 5.91 5.03 -7.68
C ASP A 450 6.25 6.51 -7.50
N ASN A 451 6.76 6.87 -6.32
CA ASN A 451 7.38 8.15 -6.06
C ASN A 451 8.83 8.11 -6.56
N TYR A 452 9.05 8.55 -7.80
CA TYR A 452 10.38 8.57 -8.40
C TYR A 452 11.35 9.45 -7.61
N VAL A 453 10.86 10.59 -7.11
CA VAL A 453 11.68 11.58 -6.41
C VAL A 453 12.20 11.03 -5.10
N GLU A 454 11.33 10.37 -4.32
CA GLU A 454 11.70 9.73 -3.06
C GLU A 454 12.77 8.66 -3.28
N ARG A 455 12.53 7.72 -4.21
CA ARG A 455 13.49 6.69 -4.58
C ARG A 455 14.86 7.29 -4.92
N LYS A 456 14.88 8.33 -5.74
CA LYS A 456 16.13 8.96 -6.16
C LYS A 456 16.78 9.75 -5.05
N ALA A 457 16.01 10.37 -4.16
CA ALA A 457 16.52 11.02 -2.96
C ALA A 457 17.23 10.01 -2.06
N GLU A 458 16.66 8.82 -1.89
CA GLU A 458 17.25 7.72 -1.11
C GLU A 458 18.48 7.11 -1.77
N GLU A 459 18.43 6.82 -3.07
CA GLU A 459 19.57 6.26 -3.81
C GLU A 459 20.78 7.21 -3.81
N SER A 460 20.54 8.52 -3.80
CA SER A 460 21.61 9.54 -3.87
C SER A 460 21.93 10.20 -2.54
N PHE A 461 21.15 9.94 -1.49
CA PHE A 461 21.17 10.68 -0.22
C PHE A 461 21.07 12.21 -0.40
N GLN A 462 20.22 12.65 -1.34
CA GLN A 462 20.03 14.06 -1.66
C GLN A 462 18.61 14.49 -1.34
N ASN A 463 18.47 15.76 -0.95
CA ASN A 463 17.16 16.36 -0.74
C ASN A 463 16.25 16.21 -1.99
N PRO A 464 14.94 15.92 -1.83
CA PRO A 464 13.97 15.83 -2.92
C PRO A 464 14.02 17.00 -3.91
N ILE A 465 14.30 18.23 -3.45
CA ILE A 465 14.43 19.41 -4.33
C ILE A 465 15.67 19.32 -5.22
N SER A 466 16.78 18.80 -4.69
CA SER A 466 18.02 18.63 -5.46
C SER A 466 17.84 17.54 -6.52
N VAL A 467 17.14 16.46 -6.15
CA VAL A 467 16.71 15.43 -7.09
C VAL A 467 15.82 16.04 -8.18
N TYR A 468 14.80 16.82 -7.79
CA TYR A 468 13.90 17.50 -8.72
C TYR A 468 14.63 18.35 -9.75
N ASN A 469 15.51 19.21 -9.28
CA ASN A 469 16.27 20.12 -10.14
C ASN A 469 17.32 19.42 -11.03
N SER A 470 17.61 18.14 -10.80
CA SER A 470 18.60 17.36 -11.56
C SER A 470 18.00 16.15 -12.28
N MET A 471 16.67 16.05 -12.34
CA MET A 471 16.01 14.91 -12.98
C MET A 471 16.30 14.84 -14.48
N SER A 472 16.39 13.60 -14.95
CA SER A 472 16.44 13.26 -16.38
C SER A 472 15.16 12.54 -16.80
N ASN A 473 15.04 12.22 -18.08
CA ASN A 473 13.89 11.50 -18.63
C ASN A 473 13.57 10.21 -17.86
N GLN A 474 12.29 9.99 -17.59
CA GLN A 474 11.80 8.87 -16.77
C GLN A 474 11.15 7.80 -17.65
N ASP A 475 11.97 7.06 -18.39
CA ASP A 475 11.55 5.99 -19.33
C ASP A 475 10.51 5.02 -18.73
N GLN A 476 10.65 4.66 -17.45
CA GLN A 476 9.72 3.72 -16.80
C GLN A 476 8.32 4.31 -16.59
N ILE A 477 8.22 5.58 -16.21
CA ILE A 477 6.92 6.25 -16.03
C ILE A 477 6.31 6.57 -17.39
N LEU A 478 7.12 7.01 -18.36
CA LEU A 478 6.69 7.18 -19.75
C LEU A 478 6.09 5.89 -20.32
N ALA A 479 6.75 4.74 -20.12
CA ALA A 479 6.23 3.44 -20.55
C ALA A 479 4.90 3.06 -19.86
N LYS A 480 4.72 3.43 -18.58
CA LYS A 480 3.44 3.25 -17.88
C LYS A 480 2.35 4.14 -18.48
N LEU A 481 2.63 5.41 -18.75
CA LEU A 481 1.67 6.33 -19.38
C LEU A 481 1.28 5.85 -20.79
N ALA A 482 2.26 5.42 -21.58
CA ALA A 482 2.03 4.84 -22.90
C ALA A 482 1.14 3.59 -22.81
N PHE A 483 1.41 2.69 -21.85
CA PHE A 483 0.53 1.54 -21.61
C PHE A 483 -0.90 1.97 -21.29
N VAL A 484 -1.10 2.94 -20.39
CA VAL A 484 -2.44 3.39 -20.00
C VAL A 484 -3.16 4.04 -21.19
N ARG A 485 -2.49 4.86 -21.99
CA ARG A 485 -3.06 5.47 -23.21
C ARG A 485 -3.50 4.42 -24.23
N ILE A 486 -2.67 3.40 -24.45
CA ILE A 486 -2.98 2.27 -25.35
C ILE A 486 -4.14 1.45 -24.81
N ASP A 487 -4.10 1.09 -23.52
CA ASP A 487 -5.15 0.32 -22.85
C ASP A 487 -6.50 1.02 -22.97
N ASN A 488 -6.53 2.31 -22.65
CA ASN A 488 -7.73 3.10 -22.71
C ASN A 488 -8.28 3.24 -24.14
N GLY A 489 -7.41 3.45 -25.13
CA GLY A 489 -7.81 3.44 -26.55
C GLY A 489 -8.43 2.11 -27.00
N ILE A 490 -7.84 0.98 -26.58
CA ILE A 490 -8.39 -0.36 -26.84
C ILE A 490 -9.76 -0.53 -26.18
N GLN A 491 -9.90 -0.12 -24.92
CA GLN A 491 -11.16 -0.21 -24.19
C GLN A 491 -12.26 0.64 -24.83
N ARG A 492 -11.97 1.92 -25.13
CA ARG A 492 -12.87 2.82 -25.86
C ARG A 492 -13.36 2.16 -27.14
N TYR A 493 -12.45 1.69 -28.00
CA TYR A 493 -12.82 1.03 -29.26
C TYR A 493 -13.74 -0.19 -29.03
N LEU A 494 -13.42 -1.04 -28.05
CA LEU A 494 -14.20 -2.25 -27.78
C LEU A 494 -15.58 -1.95 -27.15
N LEU A 495 -15.72 -0.83 -26.45
CA LEU A 495 -16.98 -0.41 -25.80
C LEU A 495 -17.88 0.43 -26.71
N SER A 496 -17.31 1.35 -27.50
CA SER A 496 -18.05 2.28 -28.36
C SER A 496 -18.21 1.80 -29.81
N GLY A 497 -17.35 0.89 -30.27
CA GLY A 497 -17.36 0.41 -31.66
C GLY A 497 -18.60 -0.45 -31.99
N ASP A 498 -19.07 -0.33 -33.23
CA ASP A 498 -20.25 -1.07 -33.73
C ASP A 498 -20.10 -2.60 -33.65
N THR A 499 -18.87 -3.09 -33.77
CA THR A 499 -18.55 -4.52 -33.81
C THR A 499 -18.36 -5.12 -32.42
N GLY A 500 -17.83 -4.36 -31.46
CA GLY A 500 -17.52 -4.81 -30.09
C GLY A 500 -16.31 -5.76 -29.97
N PHE A 501 -15.50 -5.93 -31.02
CA PHE A 501 -14.33 -6.80 -31.01
C PHE A 501 -13.19 -6.32 -31.90
N ILE A 502 -11.99 -6.81 -31.62
CA ILE A 502 -10.75 -6.60 -32.37
C ILE A 502 -10.27 -7.93 -32.94
N PRO A 503 -10.18 -8.12 -34.27
CA PRO A 503 -9.59 -9.33 -34.84
C PRO A 503 -8.06 -9.35 -34.63
N TYR A 504 -7.54 -10.50 -34.21
CA TYR A 504 -6.13 -10.75 -33.97
C TYR A 504 -5.65 -11.98 -34.78
N GLY A 505 -4.55 -11.83 -35.51
CA GLY A 505 -3.90 -12.91 -36.27
C GLY A 505 -4.55 -13.23 -37.62
N PHE A 506 -5.42 -12.37 -38.14
CA PHE A 506 -6.13 -12.58 -39.41
C PHE A 506 -5.46 -11.90 -40.61
N SER A 507 -5.07 -10.63 -40.48
CA SER A 507 -4.37 -9.87 -41.52
C SER A 507 -3.64 -8.68 -40.91
N ILE A 508 -2.39 -8.45 -41.34
CA ILE A 508 -1.61 -7.26 -40.95
C ILE A 508 -2.36 -5.98 -41.34
N ASP A 509 -2.99 -5.95 -42.51
CA ASP A 509 -3.74 -4.78 -42.98
C ASP A 509 -4.96 -4.47 -42.10
N GLU A 510 -5.62 -5.50 -41.54
CA GLU A 510 -6.76 -5.27 -40.64
C GLU A 510 -6.33 -4.80 -39.27
N GLU A 511 -5.25 -5.39 -38.77
CA GLU A 511 -4.63 -4.98 -37.52
C GLU A 511 -4.14 -3.54 -37.63
N ASN A 512 -3.57 -3.13 -38.77
CA ASN A 512 -3.18 -1.74 -39.02
C ASN A 512 -4.37 -0.80 -39.16
N LYS A 513 -5.46 -1.21 -39.83
CA LYS A 513 -6.69 -0.39 -39.90
C LYS A 513 -7.31 -0.18 -38.52
N LEU A 514 -7.28 -1.22 -37.69
CA LEU A 514 -7.71 -1.12 -36.30
C LEU A 514 -6.83 -0.15 -35.52
N LEU A 515 -5.50 -0.25 -35.66
CA LEU A 515 -4.59 0.69 -35.02
C LEU A 515 -4.96 2.13 -35.38
N SER A 516 -5.20 2.43 -36.66
CA SER A 516 -5.67 3.75 -37.08
C SER A 516 -6.93 4.18 -36.32
N SER A 517 -7.95 3.30 -36.21
CA SER A 517 -9.19 3.63 -35.50
C SER A 517 -9.05 3.84 -33.97
N ILE A 518 -8.01 3.29 -33.33
CA ILE A 518 -7.74 3.50 -31.89
C ILE A 518 -7.17 4.90 -31.62
N PHE A 519 -6.53 5.52 -32.62
CA PHE A 519 -5.85 6.82 -32.51
C PHE A 519 -6.49 7.92 -33.39
N GLU A 520 -7.64 7.64 -34.01
CA GLU A 520 -8.29 8.51 -35.00
C GLU A 520 -9.11 9.64 -34.34
N GLU A 521 -8.42 10.67 -33.84
CA GLU A 521 -9.04 11.99 -33.70
C GLU A 521 -8.53 13.03 -34.71
N ASN A 522 -7.46 12.74 -35.48
CA ASN A 522 -7.06 13.46 -36.70
C ASN A 522 -5.88 12.70 -37.36
N SER A 523 -5.86 12.54 -38.69
CA SER A 523 -4.87 11.66 -39.37
C SER A 523 -3.40 12.10 -39.21
N ILE A 524 -3.14 13.40 -39.17
CA ILE A 524 -1.78 13.94 -39.02
C ILE A 524 -1.27 13.81 -37.58
N THR A 525 -2.14 13.99 -36.59
CA THR A 525 -1.79 13.85 -35.17
C THR A 525 -1.66 12.37 -34.78
N ALA A 526 -2.47 11.49 -35.36
CA ALA A 526 -2.46 10.05 -35.09
C ALA A 526 -1.13 9.38 -35.50
N ASP A 527 -0.57 9.70 -36.67
CA ASP A 527 0.71 9.12 -37.10
C ASP A 527 1.88 9.59 -36.24
N LYS A 528 1.84 10.86 -35.79
CA LYS A 528 2.82 11.43 -34.87
C LYS A 528 2.72 10.77 -33.50
N GLU A 529 1.50 10.67 -32.95
CA GLU A 529 1.22 10.04 -31.66
C GLU A 529 1.67 8.58 -31.66
N ARG A 530 1.34 7.83 -32.71
CA ARG A 530 1.81 6.45 -32.90
C ARG A 530 3.34 6.36 -32.87
N SER A 531 4.02 7.21 -33.63
CA SER A 531 5.49 7.21 -33.69
C SER A 531 6.12 7.50 -32.33
N GLU A 532 5.53 8.43 -31.57
CA GLU A 532 5.97 8.74 -30.20
C GLU A 532 5.74 7.58 -29.24
N LEU A 533 4.56 6.93 -29.29
CA LEU A 533 4.28 5.74 -28.50
C LEU A 533 5.26 4.60 -28.81
N GLU A 534 5.52 4.31 -30.08
CA GLU A 534 6.48 3.29 -30.52
C GLU A 534 7.90 3.58 -30.02
N SER A 535 8.30 4.86 -30.00
CA SER A 535 9.57 5.32 -29.43
C SER A 535 9.62 5.07 -27.91
N ILE A 536 8.56 5.39 -27.19
CA ILE A 536 8.47 5.21 -25.73
C ILE A 536 8.47 3.73 -25.35
N VAL A 537 7.63 2.90 -25.99
CA VAL A 537 7.56 1.46 -25.71
C VAL A 537 8.71 0.66 -26.35
N LYS A 538 9.54 1.31 -27.17
CA LYS A 538 10.70 0.75 -27.87
C LYS A 538 10.33 -0.47 -28.72
N LYS A 539 9.16 -0.43 -29.36
CA LYS A 539 8.58 -1.53 -30.14
C LYS A 539 7.53 -1.01 -31.11
N ASP A 540 7.41 -1.66 -32.26
CA ASP A 540 6.26 -1.44 -33.16
C ASP A 540 4.95 -1.69 -32.40
N LEU A 541 3.98 -0.80 -32.58
CA LEU A 541 2.79 -0.75 -31.72
C LEU A 541 1.89 -1.97 -31.93
N ARG A 542 1.81 -2.47 -33.16
CA ARG A 542 1.11 -3.71 -33.49
C ARG A 542 1.70 -4.86 -32.69
N ASP A 543 3.03 -5.01 -32.74
CA ASP A 543 3.76 -6.04 -32.03
C ASP A 543 3.68 -5.89 -30.50
N TYR A 544 3.57 -4.67 -29.97
CA TYR A 544 3.32 -4.41 -28.55
C TYR A 544 1.92 -4.87 -28.13
N ILE A 545 0.87 -4.43 -28.82
CA ILE A 545 -0.53 -4.76 -28.50
C ILE A 545 -0.78 -6.27 -28.58
N PHE A 546 -0.19 -6.95 -29.56
CA PHE A 546 -0.51 -8.35 -29.79
C PHE A 546 0.40 -9.35 -29.06
N LYS A 547 1.55 -8.91 -28.54
CA LYS A 547 2.48 -9.79 -27.81
C LYS A 547 2.58 -9.46 -26.31
N ASP A 548 2.47 -8.20 -25.93
CA ASP A 548 2.80 -7.76 -24.56
C ASP A 548 1.57 -7.23 -23.80
N TYR A 549 0.68 -6.48 -24.48
CA TYR A 549 -0.44 -5.77 -23.85
C TYR A 549 -1.27 -6.64 -22.91
N LEU A 550 -1.75 -7.82 -23.35
CA LEU A 550 -2.61 -8.66 -22.51
C LEU A 550 -1.95 -9.07 -21.18
N LYS A 551 -0.64 -9.32 -21.19
CA LYS A 551 0.11 -9.65 -19.96
C LYS A 551 0.24 -8.44 -19.04
N LEU A 552 0.45 -7.26 -19.62
CA LEU A 552 0.51 -6.01 -18.87
C LEU A 552 -0.87 -5.64 -18.31
N HIS A 553 -1.92 -5.83 -19.10
CA HIS A 553 -3.32 -5.65 -18.73
C HIS A 553 -3.72 -6.52 -17.54
N GLU A 554 -3.42 -7.82 -17.61
CA GLU A 554 -3.68 -8.75 -16.51
C GLU A 554 -3.00 -8.30 -15.20
N LYS A 555 -1.72 -7.89 -15.28
CA LYS A 555 -1.00 -7.36 -14.11
C LYS A 555 -1.59 -6.04 -13.59
N PHE A 556 -1.96 -5.12 -14.49
CA PHE A 556 -2.48 -3.80 -14.14
C PHE A 556 -3.83 -3.89 -13.41
N TYR A 557 -4.70 -4.79 -13.85
CA TYR A 557 -6.02 -5.06 -13.25
C TYR A 557 -5.99 -6.19 -12.21
N LYS A 558 -4.84 -6.45 -11.57
CA LYS A 558 -4.68 -7.37 -10.42
C LYS A 558 -5.24 -8.77 -10.69
N ASP A 559 -4.85 -9.35 -11.82
CA ASP A 559 -5.28 -10.67 -12.31
C ASP A 559 -6.79 -10.77 -12.63
N ARG A 560 -7.47 -9.61 -12.72
CA ARG A 560 -8.87 -9.48 -13.13
C ARG A 560 -8.99 -8.54 -14.34
N PRO A 561 -8.37 -8.91 -15.50
CA PRO A 561 -8.38 -8.07 -16.70
C PRO A 561 -9.79 -7.89 -17.25
N ILE A 562 -10.04 -6.73 -17.86
CA ILE A 562 -11.32 -6.37 -18.49
C ILE A 562 -11.29 -6.41 -20.02
N VAL A 563 -10.14 -6.74 -20.61
CA VAL A 563 -9.98 -7.02 -22.05
C VAL A 563 -9.47 -8.45 -22.18
N TRP A 564 -10.24 -9.27 -22.87
CA TRP A 564 -10.00 -10.72 -22.98
C TRP A 564 -9.67 -11.10 -24.41
N LYS A 565 -8.93 -12.20 -24.55
CA LYS A 565 -8.67 -12.83 -25.84
C LYS A 565 -9.48 -14.11 -25.98
N LEU A 566 -10.34 -14.16 -26.99
CA LEU A 566 -11.12 -15.34 -27.37
C LEU A 566 -10.51 -16.01 -28.60
N GLY A 567 -10.12 -17.27 -28.51
CA GLY A 567 -9.61 -18.03 -29.65
C GLY A 567 -8.34 -18.81 -29.33
N LYS A 568 -7.56 -19.10 -30.36
CA LYS A 568 -6.32 -19.86 -30.27
C LYS A 568 -5.12 -18.95 -29.98
N ARG A 569 -3.95 -19.57 -29.76
CA ARG A 569 -2.70 -18.83 -29.48
C ARG A 569 -2.33 -17.86 -30.60
N ASP A 570 -2.46 -18.26 -31.85
CA ASP A 570 -2.06 -17.52 -33.05
C ASP A 570 -3.16 -16.61 -33.62
N ARG A 571 -4.45 -16.90 -33.35
CA ARG A 571 -5.58 -16.12 -33.87
C ARG A 571 -6.74 -16.08 -32.90
N GLY A 572 -7.42 -14.94 -32.84
CA GLY A 572 -8.58 -14.77 -31.99
C GLY A 572 -9.16 -13.37 -32.06
N PHE A 573 -9.90 -13.01 -31.02
CA PHE A 573 -10.60 -11.74 -30.91
C PHE A 573 -10.31 -11.13 -29.55
N LEU A 574 -9.93 -9.86 -29.51
CA LEU A 574 -9.99 -9.12 -28.26
C LEU A 574 -11.41 -8.60 -28.09
N VAL A 575 -11.94 -8.75 -26.88
CA VAL A 575 -13.29 -8.32 -26.50
C VAL A 575 -13.23 -7.67 -25.12
N HIS A 576 -14.09 -6.68 -24.91
CA HIS A 576 -14.24 -6.07 -23.59
C HIS A 576 -15.18 -6.92 -22.73
N TYR A 577 -14.81 -7.16 -21.48
CA TYR A 577 -15.59 -7.95 -20.52
C TYR A 577 -17.03 -7.44 -20.38
N HIS A 578 -17.21 -6.13 -20.19
CA HIS A 578 -18.52 -5.48 -20.17
C HIS A 578 -19.32 -5.49 -21.49
N ASN A 579 -18.70 -5.90 -22.61
CA ASN A 579 -19.35 -6.02 -23.92
C ASN A 579 -19.42 -7.47 -24.42
N LEU A 580 -19.23 -8.46 -23.53
CA LEU A 580 -19.58 -9.85 -23.78
C LEU A 580 -21.11 -9.95 -23.81
N ASN A 581 -21.68 -9.94 -25.01
CA ASN A 581 -23.11 -10.10 -25.25
C ASN A 581 -23.35 -10.77 -26.61
N GLU A 582 -24.61 -11.14 -26.87
CA GLU A 582 -24.98 -11.83 -28.11
C GLU A 582 -24.75 -10.98 -29.38
N LYS A 583 -24.81 -9.64 -29.29
CA LYS A 583 -24.47 -8.76 -30.42
C LYS A 583 -23.01 -8.93 -30.82
N THR A 584 -22.09 -8.86 -29.86
CA THR A 584 -20.66 -9.09 -30.09
C THR A 584 -20.40 -10.50 -30.64
N LYS A 585 -21.08 -11.53 -30.11
CA LYS A 585 -20.98 -12.90 -30.63
C LYS A 585 -21.41 -12.99 -32.10
N ILE A 586 -22.58 -12.43 -32.45
CA ILE A 586 -23.09 -12.43 -33.83
C ILE A 586 -22.12 -11.70 -34.77
N ASN A 587 -21.59 -10.57 -34.34
CA ASN A 587 -20.61 -9.80 -35.11
C ASN A 587 -19.33 -10.61 -35.40
N ILE A 588 -18.79 -11.30 -34.40
CA ILE A 588 -17.63 -12.20 -34.56
C ILE A 588 -17.95 -13.34 -35.54
N LEU A 589 -19.11 -13.97 -35.39
CA LEU A 589 -19.52 -15.07 -36.28
C LEU A 589 -19.71 -14.62 -37.72
N ASN A 590 -20.30 -13.44 -37.93
CA ASN A 590 -20.46 -12.85 -39.26
C ASN A 590 -19.10 -12.53 -39.90
N PHE A 591 -18.16 -11.99 -39.11
CA PHE A 591 -16.78 -11.77 -39.57
C PHE A 591 -16.13 -13.10 -40.01
N LEU A 592 -16.17 -14.14 -39.17
CA LEU A 592 -15.60 -15.45 -39.50
C LEU A 592 -16.25 -16.07 -40.76
N ARG A 593 -17.58 -15.99 -40.88
CA ARG A 593 -18.32 -16.51 -42.05
C ARG A 593 -17.92 -15.77 -43.33
N ASN A 594 -17.75 -14.46 -43.28
CA ASN A 594 -17.29 -13.67 -44.41
C ASN A 594 -15.84 -14.05 -44.80
N ARG A 595 -14.94 -14.22 -43.82
CA ARG A 595 -13.58 -14.70 -44.08
C ARG A 595 -13.54 -16.08 -44.73
N ILE A 596 -14.35 -17.03 -44.27
CA ILE A 596 -14.46 -18.36 -44.88
C ILE A 596 -14.91 -18.28 -46.35
N LYS A 597 -15.87 -17.39 -46.66
CA LYS A 597 -16.34 -17.14 -48.04
C LYS A 597 -15.24 -16.53 -48.90
N GLU A 598 -14.52 -15.53 -48.41
CA GLU A 598 -13.42 -14.89 -49.13
C GLU A 598 -12.28 -15.87 -49.45
N THR A 599 -11.86 -16.69 -48.47
CA THR A 599 -10.81 -17.70 -48.70
C THR A 599 -11.26 -18.75 -49.71
N ALA A 600 -12.54 -19.15 -49.70
CA ALA A 600 -13.10 -20.07 -50.70
C ALA A 600 -13.11 -19.45 -52.11
N SER A 601 -13.52 -18.19 -52.25
CA SER A 601 -13.50 -17.47 -53.52
C SER A 601 -12.09 -17.29 -54.07
N ARG A 602 -11.11 -16.98 -53.21
CA ARG A 602 -9.68 -16.91 -53.58
C ARG A 602 -9.16 -18.28 -54.06
N GLN A 603 -9.60 -19.37 -53.42
CA GLN A 603 -9.22 -20.73 -53.81
C GLN A 603 -9.73 -21.05 -55.22
N ILE A 604 -11.00 -20.75 -55.51
CA ILE A 604 -11.62 -20.98 -56.81
C ILE A 604 -10.92 -20.18 -57.92
N ARG A 605 -10.62 -18.89 -57.68
CA ARG A 605 -9.90 -18.04 -58.64
C ARG A 605 -8.51 -18.60 -58.97
N LYS A 606 -7.76 -19.05 -57.96
CA LYS A 606 -6.42 -19.64 -58.14
C LYS A 606 -6.45 -21.00 -58.84
N THR A 607 -7.51 -21.80 -58.66
CA THR A 607 -7.67 -23.07 -59.40
C THR A 607 -8.10 -22.86 -60.85
N ALA A 608 -8.80 -21.76 -61.15
CA ALA A 608 -9.23 -21.39 -62.49
C ALA A 608 -8.12 -20.76 -63.35
N SER A 609 -7.16 -20.05 -62.74
CA SER A 609 -6.10 -19.31 -63.42
C SER A 609 -4.83 -20.14 -63.76
N SER A 610 -5.01 -21.37 -64.27
CA SER A 610 -3.99 -22.43 -64.43
C SER A 610 -3.57 -23.14 -63.14
N ALA A 611 -3.72 -24.47 -63.13
CA ALA A 611 -3.40 -25.32 -61.98
C ALA A 611 -1.92 -25.11 -61.56
N PRO A 612 -1.62 -24.83 -60.29
CA PRO A 612 -0.25 -24.63 -59.84
C PRO A 612 0.56 -25.94 -59.95
N LYS A 613 1.18 -26.20 -61.10
CA LYS A 613 2.06 -27.36 -61.32
C LYS A 613 3.43 -27.05 -60.70
N GLY A 614 3.54 -27.22 -59.39
CA GLY A 614 4.80 -27.05 -58.65
C GLY A 614 4.63 -27.17 -57.13
N VAL A 615 5.74 -27.36 -56.41
CA VAL A 615 5.77 -27.50 -54.93
C VAL A 615 5.15 -26.28 -54.25
N GLN A 616 5.47 -25.07 -54.71
CA GLN A 616 4.94 -23.80 -54.17
C GLN A 616 3.41 -23.70 -54.29
N GLY A 617 2.83 -24.21 -55.38
CA GLY A 617 1.39 -24.22 -55.63
C GLY A 617 0.60 -25.17 -54.73
N LYS A 618 1.17 -26.35 -54.47
CA LYS A 618 0.64 -27.30 -53.48
C LYS A 618 0.74 -26.75 -52.06
N THR A 619 1.85 -26.08 -51.73
CA THR A 619 2.03 -25.42 -50.43
C THR A 619 1.02 -24.31 -50.19
N ALA A 620 0.80 -23.42 -51.18
CA ALA A 620 -0.20 -22.35 -51.07
C ALA A 620 -1.63 -22.89 -50.92
N SER A 621 -1.99 -23.93 -51.68
CA SER A 621 -3.31 -24.58 -51.56
C SER A 621 -3.50 -25.25 -50.20
N ARG A 622 -2.45 -25.87 -49.66
CA ARG A 622 -2.45 -26.45 -48.31
C ARG A 622 -2.58 -25.39 -47.22
N GLN A 623 -1.86 -24.27 -47.33
CA GLN A 623 -1.97 -23.14 -46.41
C GLN A 623 -3.40 -22.57 -46.37
N MET A 624 -4.02 -22.35 -47.53
CA MET A 624 -5.41 -21.86 -47.60
C MET A 624 -6.42 -22.85 -47.00
N ARG A 625 -6.20 -24.16 -47.18
CA ARG A 625 -7.04 -25.19 -46.57
C ARG A 625 -6.92 -25.19 -45.04
N ASN A 626 -5.69 -25.14 -44.53
CA ASN A 626 -5.42 -25.06 -43.09
C ASN A 626 -6.01 -23.77 -42.48
N GLU A 627 -5.95 -22.66 -43.22
CA GLU A 627 -6.52 -21.38 -42.80
C GLU A 627 -8.04 -21.46 -42.64
N LYS A 628 -8.72 -22.01 -43.66
CA LYS A 628 -10.17 -22.21 -43.65
C LYS A 628 -10.61 -23.18 -42.54
N GLU A 629 -9.83 -24.21 -42.28
CA GLU A 629 -10.06 -25.14 -41.17
C GLU A 629 -9.91 -24.44 -39.83
N SER A 630 -8.86 -23.63 -39.64
CA SER A 630 -8.67 -22.81 -38.44
C SER A 630 -9.85 -21.86 -38.20
N PHE A 631 -10.38 -21.21 -39.24
CA PHE A 631 -11.57 -20.35 -39.10
C PHE A 631 -12.83 -21.13 -38.72
N ARG A 632 -13.03 -22.34 -39.26
CA ARG A 632 -14.15 -23.21 -38.86
C ARG A 632 -14.03 -23.66 -37.42
N ASP A 633 -12.82 -23.93 -36.94
CA ASP A 633 -12.58 -24.25 -35.53
C ASP A 633 -12.93 -23.06 -34.64
N LEU A 634 -12.53 -21.84 -35.03
CA LEU A 634 -12.90 -20.63 -34.29
C LEU A 634 -14.42 -20.42 -34.27
N VAL A 635 -15.14 -20.69 -35.37
CA VAL A 635 -16.61 -20.65 -35.37
C VAL A 635 -17.18 -21.60 -34.32
N LYS A 636 -16.72 -22.86 -34.29
CA LYS A 636 -17.17 -23.84 -33.30
C LYS A 636 -16.88 -23.38 -31.86
N ILE A 637 -15.69 -22.83 -31.62
CA ILE A 637 -15.30 -22.30 -30.31
C ILE A 637 -16.26 -21.19 -29.90
N ILE A 638 -16.49 -20.19 -30.76
CA ILE A 638 -17.34 -19.05 -30.44
C ILE A 638 -18.81 -19.45 -30.30
N GLU A 639 -19.33 -20.34 -31.15
CA GLU A 639 -20.71 -20.85 -31.06
C GLU A 639 -20.96 -21.58 -29.75
N ALA A 640 -19.97 -22.35 -29.26
CA ALA A 640 -20.05 -23.10 -28.01
C ALA A 640 -20.00 -22.22 -26.74
N LYS A 641 -19.51 -20.98 -26.83
CA LYS A 641 -19.43 -20.07 -25.68
C LYS A 641 -20.73 -19.32 -25.48
N ASN A 642 -21.17 -19.19 -24.23
CA ASN A 642 -22.28 -18.31 -23.87
C ASN A 642 -21.74 -16.89 -23.67
N PHE A 643 -22.24 -15.92 -24.45
CA PHE A 643 -21.83 -14.52 -24.30
C PHE A 643 -22.79 -13.75 -23.39
N ASP A 644 -23.97 -14.28 -23.08
CA ASP A 644 -24.91 -13.70 -22.12
C ASP A 644 -24.52 -14.10 -20.69
N VAL A 645 -23.35 -13.62 -20.24
CA VAL A 645 -22.83 -13.88 -18.89
C VAL A 645 -23.29 -12.79 -17.92
N ASN A 646 -23.55 -13.18 -16.67
CA ASN A 646 -23.82 -12.22 -15.62
C ASN A 646 -22.50 -11.54 -15.20
N ILE A 647 -22.31 -10.28 -15.60
CA ILE A 647 -21.11 -9.49 -15.28
C ILE A 647 -20.87 -9.39 -13.76
N ASP A 648 -21.94 -9.41 -12.95
CA ASP A 648 -21.83 -9.34 -11.49
C ASP A 648 -21.18 -10.58 -10.87
N ASP A 649 -21.11 -11.70 -11.59
CA ASP A 649 -20.37 -12.89 -11.15
C ASP A 649 -18.86 -12.64 -11.06
N GLY A 650 -18.38 -11.54 -11.66
CA GLY A 650 -17.00 -11.10 -11.60
C GLY A 650 -16.11 -11.76 -12.65
N VAL A 651 -14.95 -11.14 -12.85
CA VAL A 651 -14.02 -11.52 -13.93
C VAL A 651 -13.50 -12.94 -13.72
N LEU A 652 -13.13 -13.31 -12.49
CA LEU A 652 -12.54 -14.63 -12.22
C LEU A 652 -13.51 -15.77 -12.54
N ARG A 653 -14.76 -15.67 -12.10
CA ARG A 653 -15.78 -16.71 -12.33
C ARG A 653 -16.17 -16.78 -13.80
N ASN A 654 -16.37 -15.64 -14.45
CA ASN A 654 -16.72 -15.61 -15.87
C ASN A 654 -15.56 -16.08 -16.76
N ARG A 655 -14.30 -15.89 -16.34
CA ARG A 655 -13.13 -16.39 -17.06
C ARG A 655 -13.09 -17.92 -17.14
N GLU A 656 -13.65 -18.65 -16.17
CA GLU A 656 -13.74 -20.12 -16.24
C GLU A 656 -14.67 -20.61 -17.37
N LEU A 657 -15.57 -19.75 -17.85
CA LEU A 657 -16.49 -20.06 -18.94
C LEU A 657 -15.84 -19.90 -20.33
N PHE A 658 -14.71 -19.19 -20.43
CA PHE A 658 -14.06 -18.82 -21.69
C PHE A 658 -12.67 -19.47 -21.83
#